data_AF-A0A7C5UJD1-F1
#
_entry.id   AF-A0A7C5UJD1-F1
#
_cell.length_a   1.000
_cell.length_b   1.000
_cell.length_c   1.000
_cell.angle_alpha   90.00
_cell.angle_beta   90.00
_cell.angle_gamma   90.00
#
_symmetry.space_group_name_H-M   'P 1'
#
loop_
_entity.id
_entity.type
_entity.pdbx_description
1 polymer ?
#
loop_
_entity_poly.entity_id
_entity_poly.type
_entity_poly.pdbx_seq_one_letter_code
_entity_poly.pdbx_strand_id
1 'polypeptide(L)'
;MWVMIIAASKPKGYGAISSVKKALREELVVRPTRLNLSALRENRFPRLLRTRLTPAKLIDSPDGITLTRREFLEMTGVATVGLSPTLKALETMALGSFELAEGEGLVAFTLGGQERWVIDSHRFSGCPKLKVERYDDIIHLELTGAKYPGTEIPADFACELRRSVIGWRMKLNLTLGNFMCEVPFERWLIGADVARSDVNLNTFVCSLNASSHIVLSGTAEAEFFPNWLLRLNGSNVAILSGLGSEIVSDSIVVSLLDSDEPSLMELSEPKRTLLVMERGQRIWRMEFGLDTVDGGKIFSADDPFDVLRLEASENDVGLCRRAILVESHAKEAKLFFQPDGPLTDNEGKPFALPLRNARCAVAFDPSGDQTALIAQFDKEPVWLCVDGYNLELGDGPNTPLFEIVTSNGKVERICCEPALLRVIAPLPDAIVEPTPVPDGTRIAFVTSGQPPIPPKRPDGIPIPHKKPDGAPTPPQKPDVGVVDVTKKTEVTVQLPTQPIIRVWRPDDLLVLGFEFINLQVQGGQLIRTDARKPAYIVVHLPPQSIAEEAFPEGEKSSVRSPRLPVKSRLAGSSRLVFIVPDNIRSIPYTLEALLRACAQYELSVTTTAQPPPPPPTPQRFRRPPALPGVVPGIRTQPAPPVQPPRSTSEQPGTLQPTPGAIAPVGASPKTIGINPPEAHHTALEVPYRLIVSPSRMAAWVHSITAVTRNGRTELWHTRLAVRSQDGRIFDGRYIYGWVQDRLKVLSVLTDEDPNSFGIYYRTLRAIWTPGYKSRPAPSPFESSLDDNSRHQIVRLTGDPMTKDWTERVIRVNRLMLTSLGAW
;
A
#
# COMPACT_ATOMS: atom_id res chain seq x y z
N MET A 1 -3.14 52.59 28.38
CA MET A 1 -2.97 53.75 29.29
C MET A 1 -2.16 53.41 30.56
N TRP A 2 -2.24 52.19 31.10
CA TRP A 2 -1.39 51.73 32.22
C TRP A 2 0.11 51.58 31.90
N VAL A 3 0.48 51.36 30.64
CA VAL A 3 1.88 51.19 30.19
C VAL A 3 2.70 52.49 30.23
N MET A 4 2.05 53.66 30.27
CA MET A 4 2.74 54.96 30.32
C MET A 4 3.13 55.40 31.75
N ILE A 5 2.62 54.74 32.80
CA ILE A 5 2.84 55.17 34.20
C ILE A 5 4.12 54.56 34.83
N ILE A 6 4.62 53.43 34.30
CA ILE A 6 5.82 52.77 34.87
C ILE A 6 7.14 53.40 34.34
N ALA A 7 7.09 54.23 33.29
CA ALA A 7 8.28 54.86 32.72
C ALA A 7 8.84 56.06 33.53
N ALA A 8 8.21 56.46 34.63
CA ALA A 8 8.58 57.68 35.37
C ALA A 8 9.21 57.47 36.77
N SER A 9 9.59 56.24 37.15
CA SER A 9 10.36 56.03 38.39
C SER A 9 11.64 55.23 38.13
N LYS A 10 12.79 55.88 38.31
CA LYS A 10 14.09 55.19 38.35
C LYS A 10 14.22 54.44 39.68
N PRO A 11 14.58 53.14 39.65
CA PRO A 11 15.63 52.70 40.55
C PRO A 11 16.72 51.87 39.85
N LYS A 12 17.89 51.89 40.50
CA LYS A 12 19.18 51.36 40.06
C LYS A 12 19.18 49.82 40.03
N GLY A 13 19.61 49.22 38.92
CA GLY A 13 19.90 47.78 38.83
C GLY A 13 20.05 47.28 37.39
N TYR A 14 21.27 47.29 36.84
CA TYR A 14 21.55 46.99 35.43
C TYR A 14 21.53 45.49 35.04
N GLY A 15 21.17 44.57 35.93
CA GLY A 15 21.13 43.12 35.65
C GLY A 15 19.73 42.52 35.40
N ALA A 16 18.68 43.06 36.04
CA ALA A 16 17.34 42.49 35.95
C ALA A 16 16.54 42.95 34.70
N ILE A 17 16.87 44.13 34.18
CA ILE A 17 16.14 44.75 33.05
C ILE A 17 16.41 44.02 31.72
N SER A 18 17.58 43.37 31.54
CA SER A 18 17.86 42.63 30.30
C SER A 18 17.13 41.29 30.24
N SER A 19 16.98 40.60 31.37
CA SER A 19 16.24 39.32 31.46
C SER A 19 14.73 39.54 31.35
N VAL A 20 14.20 40.62 31.94
CA VAL A 20 12.78 41.00 31.80
C VAL A 20 12.48 41.53 30.39
N LYS A 21 13.38 42.29 29.75
CA LYS A 21 13.23 42.68 28.33
C LYS A 21 13.39 41.52 27.35
N LYS A 22 14.15 40.48 27.71
CA LYS A 22 14.28 39.26 26.90
C LYS A 22 13.04 38.37 27.04
N ALA A 23 12.53 38.19 28.26
CA ALA A 23 11.25 37.51 28.53
C ALA A 23 10.05 38.25 27.88
N LEU A 24 9.97 39.58 28.00
CA LEU A 24 8.94 40.39 27.32
C LEU A 24 9.11 40.44 25.80
N ARG A 25 10.33 40.25 25.26
CA ARG A 25 10.54 40.10 23.80
C ARG A 25 10.17 38.71 23.30
N GLU A 26 10.31 37.68 24.13
CA GLU A 26 9.89 36.31 23.81
C GLU A 26 8.36 36.13 23.97
N GLU A 27 7.70 36.88 24.87
CA GLU A 27 6.23 36.92 25.03
C GLU A 27 5.48 37.73 23.96
N LEU A 28 6.16 38.61 23.21
CA LEU A 28 5.55 39.46 22.16
C LEU A 28 5.71 38.93 20.74
N VAL A 29 6.28 37.73 20.56
CA VAL A 29 6.27 37.06 19.25
C VAL A 29 4.93 36.36 19.09
N VAL A 30 3.98 37.00 18.41
CA VAL A 30 2.75 36.35 17.97
C VAL A 30 3.15 35.18 17.08
N ARG A 31 2.99 33.96 17.59
CA ARG A 31 3.29 32.74 16.83
C ARG A 31 2.31 32.64 15.65
N PRO A 32 2.78 32.23 14.45
CA PRO A 32 1.91 32.10 13.29
C PRO A 32 0.83 31.03 13.53
N THR A 33 -0.34 31.23 12.96
CA THR A 33 -1.40 30.21 12.95
C THR A 33 -0.99 29.08 12.02
N ARG A 34 -1.02 27.86 12.55
CA ARG A 34 -0.61 26.62 11.87
C ARG A 34 -1.63 25.53 12.12
N LEU A 35 -1.75 24.60 11.18
CA LEU A 35 -2.66 23.46 11.27
C LEU A 35 -2.10 22.43 12.25
N ASN A 36 -2.97 21.83 13.05
CA ASN A 36 -2.65 20.62 13.80
C ASN A 36 -2.67 19.41 12.85
N LEU A 37 -1.55 19.18 12.15
CA LEU A 37 -1.44 18.08 11.17
C LEU A 37 -1.65 16.70 11.80
N SER A 38 -1.28 16.51 13.07
CA SER A 38 -1.51 15.25 13.79
C SER A 38 -3.00 14.98 13.99
N ALA A 39 -3.76 15.99 14.43
CA ALA A 39 -5.21 15.94 14.56
C ALA A 39 -5.88 15.64 13.21
N LEU A 40 -5.46 16.29 12.13
CA LEU A 40 -6.01 16.04 10.80
C LEU A 40 -5.73 14.61 10.32
N ARG A 41 -4.50 14.10 10.44
CA ARG A 41 -4.14 12.72 10.07
C ARG A 41 -4.97 11.69 10.84
N GLU A 42 -5.13 11.89 12.14
CA GLU A 42 -5.88 10.99 13.03
C GLU A 42 -7.38 11.24 13.03
N ASN A 43 -7.87 12.21 12.25
CA ASN A 43 -9.28 12.57 12.16
C ASN A 43 -9.89 13.03 13.51
N ARG A 44 -9.08 13.73 14.32
CA ARG A 44 -9.43 14.22 15.67
C ARG A 44 -9.53 15.74 15.69
N PHE A 45 -10.70 16.28 15.38
CA PHE A 45 -10.99 17.72 15.38
C PHE A 45 -12.43 17.97 15.89
N PRO A 46 -12.81 19.22 16.24
CA PRO A 46 -14.16 19.53 16.71
C PRO A 46 -15.24 19.01 15.76
N ARG A 47 -16.27 18.39 16.33
CA ARG A 47 -17.44 17.91 15.60
C ARG A 47 -18.69 18.28 16.38
N LEU A 48 -19.77 18.56 15.65
CA LEU A 48 -21.07 18.75 16.30
C LEU A 48 -21.42 17.49 17.10
N LEU A 49 -21.64 17.65 18.40
CA LEU A 49 -22.21 16.61 19.23
C LEU A 49 -23.59 16.24 18.66
N ARG A 50 -23.84 14.96 18.40
CA ARG A 50 -25.15 14.48 17.90
C ARG A 50 -26.21 14.74 18.98
N THR A 51 -26.90 15.86 18.91
CA THR A 51 -28.04 16.20 19.78
C THR A 51 -29.27 15.39 19.39
N ARG A 52 -29.34 14.15 19.88
CA ARG A 52 -30.60 13.47 20.19
C ARG A 52 -30.44 12.72 21.51
N LEU A 53 -30.67 13.43 22.62
CA LEU A 53 -31.14 12.78 23.84
C LEU A 53 -32.63 12.54 23.63
N THR A 54 -32.99 11.34 23.18
CA THR A 54 -34.40 10.92 23.22
C THR A 54 -34.76 10.60 24.68
N PRO A 55 -35.98 10.91 25.16
CA PRO A 55 -36.45 10.52 26.50
C PRO A 55 -36.24 9.02 26.80
N ALA A 56 -36.28 8.18 25.75
CA ALA A 56 -36.01 6.75 25.83
C ALA A 56 -34.61 6.37 26.36
N LYS A 57 -33.59 7.24 26.23
CA LYS A 57 -32.24 6.98 26.77
C LYS A 57 -32.06 7.37 28.25
N LEU A 58 -32.96 8.19 28.80
CA LEU A 58 -32.99 8.51 30.24
C LEU A 58 -33.57 7.36 31.09
N ILE A 59 -34.35 6.48 30.48
CA ILE A 59 -34.93 5.30 31.12
C ILE A 59 -33.90 4.14 31.23
N ASP A 60 -32.83 4.17 30.43
CA ASP A 60 -31.85 3.06 30.29
C ASP A 60 -30.44 3.42 30.81
N SER A 61 -30.26 4.57 31.45
CA SER A 61 -28.99 4.94 32.12
C SER A 61 -28.91 4.25 33.49
N PRO A 62 -27.73 3.79 33.95
CA PRO A 62 -27.57 3.12 35.25
C PRO A 62 -28.00 3.97 36.45
N ASP A 63 -28.09 5.30 36.27
CA ASP A 63 -28.52 6.28 37.26
C ASP A 63 -29.93 6.86 36.97
N GLY A 64 -30.76 6.16 36.18
CA GLY A 64 -32.10 6.60 35.81
C GLY A 64 -33.11 6.54 36.97
N ILE A 65 -33.99 7.54 37.02
CA ILE A 65 -35.14 7.62 37.94
C ILE A 65 -35.94 6.30 37.84
N THR A 66 -35.90 5.49 38.90
CA THR A 66 -36.70 4.26 38.99
C THR A 66 -38.17 4.60 39.19
N LEU A 67 -38.94 4.67 38.11
CA LEU A 67 -40.39 4.45 38.20
C LEU A 67 -40.62 2.96 38.45
N THR A 68 -41.30 2.63 39.55
CA THR A 68 -41.55 1.22 39.88
C THR A 68 -42.57 0.63 38.91
N ARG A 69 -42.43 -0.65 38.54
CA ARG A 69 -43.35 -1.38 37.64
C ARG A 69 -44.83 -1.27 38.03
N ARG A 70 -45.12 -0.96 39.30
CA ARG A 70 -46.46 -0.77 39.86
C ARG A 70 -47.07 0.59 39.50
N GLU A 71 -46.27 1.65 39.40
CA GLU A 71 -46.71 2.99 38.97
C GLU A 71 -46.93 3.06 37.45
N PHE A 72 -46.16 2.29 36.67
CA PHE A 72 -46.36 2.18 35.23
C PHE A 72 -47.65 1.44 34.85
N LEU A 73 -48.05 0.43 35.64
CA LEU A 73 -49.26 -0.39 35.39
C LEU A 73 -50.56 0.30 35.83
N GLU A 74 -50.52 1.26 36.75
CA GLU A 74 -51.68 2.10 37.05
C GLU A 74 -51.98 3.13 35.94
N MET A 75 -51.00 3.44 35.08
CA MET A 75 -51.11 4.41 33.97
C MET A 75 -51.58 3.80 32.63
N THR A 76 -51.63 2.47 32.49
CA THR A 76 -51.99 1.78 31.23
C THR A 76 -53.47 1.38 31.13
N GLY A 77 -54.37 2.12 31.78
CA GLY A 77 -55.80 2.09 31.49
C GLY A 77 -56.14 3.26 30.58
N VAL A 78 -56.53 2.98 29.32
CA VAL A 78 -56.85 3.92 28.22
C VAL A 78 -55.67 4.21 27.28
N ALA A 79 -55.54 3.37 26.25
CA ALA A 79 -54.78 3.69 25.05
C ALA A 79 -55.75 3.93 23.90
N THR A 80 -55.82 5.16 23.39
CA THR A 80 -56.11 5.49 21.98
C THR A 80 -55.80 6.96 21.70
N VAL A 81 -54.83 7.19 20.81
CA VAL A 81 -54.67 8.28 19.83
C VAL A 81 -54.70 9.74 20.33
N GLY A 82 -53.54 10.41 20.22
CA GLY A 82 -53.42 11.87 20.18
C GLY A 82 -52.56 12.44 21.31
N LEU A 83 -51.61 13.31 20.97
CA LEU A 83 -50.80 14.13 21.89
C LEU A 83 -51.71 14.94 22.82
N SER A 84 -52.16 14.36 23.94
CA SER A 84 -52.95 15.11 24.90
C SER A 84 -52.01 16.01 25.72
N PRO A 85 -52.40 17.27 25.99
CA PRO A 85 -51.65 18.17 26.89
C PRO A 85 -51.39 17.54 28.27
N THR A 86 -52.26 16.65 28.71
CA THR A 86 -52.16 15.91 29.98
C THR A 86 -50.99 14.91 30.03
N LEU A 87 -50.64 14.26 28.92
CA LEU A 87 -49.48 13.36 28.86
C LEU A 87 -48.16 14.12 28.93
N LYS A 88 -48.05 15.24 28.20
CA LYS A 88 -46.90 16.16 28.30
C LYS A 88 -46.77 16.74 29.70
N ALA A 89 -47.89 16.99 30.38
CA ALA A 89 -47.90 17.49 31.75
C ALA A 89 -47.37 16.47 32.76
N LEU A 90 -47.81 15.22 32.67
CA LEU A 90 -47.32 14.11 33.51
C LEU A 90 -45.83 13.86 33.32
N GLU A 91 -45.33 13.92 32.08
CA GLU A 91 -43.88 13.83 31.79
C GLU A 91 -43.11 14.98 32.45
N THR A 92 -43.56 16.23 32.35
CA THR A 92 -42.90 17.37 33.00
C THR A 92 -42.91 17.25 34.52
N MET A 93 -43.98 16.74 35.13
CA MET A 93 -44.05 16.49 36.58
C MET A 93 -43.09 15.36 37.02
N ALA A 94 -42.86 14.36 36.18
CA ALA A 94 -41.94 13.26 36.45
C ALA A 94 -40.44 13.65 36.33
N LEU A 95 -40.12 14.76 35.63
CA LEU A 95 -38.74 15.25 35.49
C LEU A 95 -38.17 15.90 36.77
N GLY A 96 -39.03 16.23 37.73
CA GLY A 96 -38.64 16.95 38.95
C GLY A 96 -38.40 18.45 38.72
N SER A 97 -38.02 19.18 39.78
CA SER A 97 -37.62 20.58 39.71
C SER A 97 -36.14 20.71 39.33
N PHE A 98 -35.80 21.70 38.49
CA PHE A 98 -34.40 22.04 38.27
C PHE A 98 -33.79 22.75 39.50
N GLU A 99 -32.49 22.61 39.65
CA GLU A 99 -31.67 23.38 40.59
C GLU A 99 -30.92 24.48 39.84
N LEU A 100 -30.76 25.63 40.48
CA LEU A 100 -30.05 26.78 39.93
C LEU A 100 -28.83 27.05 40.81
N ALA A 101 -27.64 26.94 40.23
CA ALA A 101 -26.39 27.36 40.86
C ALA A 101 -25.92 28.67 40.25
N GLU A 102 -25.57 29.63 41.09
CA GLU A 102 -25.13 30.97 40.70
C GLU A 102 -23.74 31.25 41.28
N GLY A 103 -22.86 31.80 40.45
CA GLY A 103 -21.52 32.25 40.82
C GLY A 103 -21.17 33.55 40.10
N GLU A 104 -19.98 34.10 40.39
CA GLU A 104 -19.51 35.29 39.67
C GLU A 104 -19.36 34.98 38.18
N GLY A 105 -20.21 35.59 37.34
CA GLY A 105 -20.18 35.38 35.89
C GLY A 105 -20.66 34.00 35.41
N LEU A 106 -21.22 33.17 36.29
CA LEU A 106 -21.63 31.79 36.00
C LEU A 106 -23.05 31.52 36.50
N VAL A 107 -23.86 30.90 35.65
CA VAL A 107 -25.17 30.34 36.01
C VAL A 107 -25.29 28.94 35.44
N ALA A 108 -25.65 27.96 36.27
CA ALA A 108 -25.85 26.59 35.84
C ALA A 108 -27.22 26.07 36.26
N PHE A 109 -27.95 25.50 35.30
CA PHE A 109 -29.21 24.81 35.50
C PHE A 109 -28.98 23.30 35.52
N THR A 110 -29.30 22.68 36.65
CA THR A 110 -29.11 21.24 36.89
C THR A 110 -30.47 20.55 36.96
N LEU A 111 -30.65 19.45 36.22
CA LEU A 111 -31.89 18.66 36.24
C LEU A 111 -31.56 17.16 36.27
N GLY A 112 -32.03 16.49 37.32
CA GLY A 112 -31.67 15.09 37.60
C GLY A 112 -30.19 14.92 37.94
N GLY A 113 -29.61 15.87 38.68
CA GLY A 113 -28.19 15.84 39.09
C GLY A 113 -27.16 16.10 37.97
N GLN A 114 -27.61 16.43 36.75
CA GLN A 114 -26.74 16.76 35.61
C GLN A 114 -26.92 18.22 35.21
N GLU A 115 -25.82 18.93 34.99
CA GLU A 115 -25.83 20.26 34.38
C GLU A 115 -26.39 20.16 32.95
N ARG A 116 -27.45 20.91 32.66
CA ARG A 116 -28.17 20.89 31.38
C ARG A 116 -27.96 22.14 30.56
N TRP A 117 -27.88 23.29 31.22
CA TRP A 117 -27.59 24.58 30.58
C TRP A 117 -26.66 25.37 31.49
N VAL A 118 -25.45 25.65 30.99
CA VAL A 118 -24.43 26.42 31.71
C VAL A 118 -24.16 27.70 30.93
N ILE A 119 -24.27 28.84 31.60
CA ILE A 119 -23.98 30.16 31.10
C ILE A 119 -22.75 30.65 31.85
N ASP A 120 -21.58 30.48 31.24
CA ASP A 120 -20.32 31.01 31.75
C ASP A 120 -19.89 32.20 30.90
N SER A 121 -19.98 33.40 31.46
CA SER A 121 -19.60 34.64 30.79
C SER A 121 -18.13 34.66 30.35
N HIS A 122 -17.25 33.92 31.02
CA HIS A 122 -15.83 33.84 30.67
C HIS A 122 -15.57 33.07 29.37
N ARG A 123 -16.54 32.25 28.91
CA ARG A 123 -16.44 31.52 27.64
C ARG A 123 -16.75 32.38 26.42
N PHE A 124 -17.33 33.56 26.61
CA PHE A 124 -17.68 34.48 25.52
C PHE A 124 -16.62 35.56 25.32
N SER A 125 -16.58 36.08 24.10
CA SER A 125 -15.78 37.26 23.75
C SER A 125 -16.57 38.56 23.91
N GLY A 126 -15.89 39.69 23.74
CA GLY A 126 -16.47 41.02 23.93
C GLY A 126 -16.37 41.49 25.38
N CYS A 127 -17.46 42.05 25.90
CA CYS A 127 -17.57 42.54 27.27
C CYS A 127 -18.79 41.88 27.96
N PRO A 128 -18.80 40.55 28.09
CA PRO A 128 -19.97 39.81 28.56
C PRO A 128 -20.32 40.19 29.99
N LYS A 129 -21.58 40.54 30.22
CA LYS A 129 -22.14 40.80 31.55
C LYS A 129 -23.37 39.94 31.74
N LEU A 130 -23.28 39.03 32.71
CA LEU A 130 -24.38 38.16 33.11
C LEU A 130 -25.10 38.78 34.30
N LYS A 131 -26.41 38.97 34.17
CA LYS A 131 -27.29 39.47 35.21
C LYS A 131 -28.37 38.44 35.49
N VAL A 132 -28.61 38.17 36.76
CA VAL A 132 -29.66 37.27 37.25
C VAL A 132 -30.50 38.04 38.26
N GLU A 133 -31.81 38.06 38.06
CA GLU A 133 -32.76 38.58 39.04
C GLU A 133 -33.80 37.49 39.33
N ARG A 134 -33.98 37.19 40.62
CA ARG A 134 -34.91 36.16 41.07
C ARG A 134 -36.00 36.76 41.94
N TYR A 135 -37.23 36.43 41.58
CA TYR A 135 -38.46 36.73 42.29
C TYR A 135 -39.18 35.41 42.61
N ASP A 136 -40.23 35.43 43.42
CA ASP A 136 -40.86 34.20 43.94
C ASP A 136 -41.29 33.20 42.85
N ASP A 137 -41.82 33.68 41.73
CA ASP A 137 -42.30 32.87 40.60
C ASP A 137 -41.67 33.24 39.23
N ILE A 138 -40.63 34.09 39.24
CA ILE A 138 -39.97 34.59 38.02
C ILE A 138 -38.45 34.62 38.20
N ILE A 139 -37.72 34.14 37.19
CA ILE A 139 -36.26 34.29 37.09
C ILE A 139 -35.98 35.02 35.78
N HIS A 140 -35.32 36.18 35.87
CA HIS A 140 -34.82 36.91 34.72
C HIS A 140 -33.32 36.67 34.59
N LEU A 141 -32.89 36.31 33.38
CA LEU A 141 -31.50 36.15 32.99
C LEU A 141 -31.21 37.06 31.82
N GLU A 142 -30.13 37.81 31.89
CA GLU A 142 -29.69 38.69 30.82
C GLU A 142 -28.19 38.54 30.61
N LEU A 143 -27.78 38.19 29.39
CA LEU A 143 -26.39 38.23 28.95
C LEU A 143 -26.25 39.35 27.92
N THR A 144 -25.39 40.32 28.21
CA THR A 144 -25.16 41.49 27.34
C THR A 144 -23.69 41.69 27.00
N GLY A 145 -23.40 42.23 25.81
CA GLY A 145 -22.03 42.49 25.36
C GLY A 145 -21.21 41.23 25.02
N ALA A 146 -21.86 40.07 24.92
CA ALA A 146 -21.25 38.78 24.62
C ALA A 146 -21.28 38.48 23.12
N LYS A 147 -20.18 37.90 22.63
CA LYS A 147 -20.06 37.37 21.27
C LYS A 147 -19.59 35.93 21.28
N TYR A 148 -19.99 35.16 20.27
CA TYR A 148 -19.36 33.87 20.01
C TYR A 148 -17.87 34.11 19.69
N PRO A 149 -16.94 33.46 20.42
CA PRO A 149 -15.52 33.76 20.32
C PRO A 149 -14.94 33.72 18.91
N GLY A 150 -14.12 34.72 18.57
CA GLY A 150 -13.47 34.84 17.26
C GLY A 150 -14.41 35.28 16.12
N THR A 151 -15.65 35.63 16.44
CA THR A 151 -16.69 36.06 15.50
C THR A 151 -17.41 37.33 15.98
N GLU A 152 -18.15 37.95 15.07
CA GLU A 152 -19.04 39.09 15.31
C GLU A 152 -20.49 38.65 15.57
N ILE A 153 -20.75 37.34 15.71
CA ILE A 153 -22.09 36.82 16.01
C ILE A 153 -22.42 37.14 17.48
N PRO A 154 -23.49 37.91 17.77
CA PRO A 154 -23.88 38.19 19.14
C PRO A 154 -24.37 36.93 19.85
N ALA A 155 -23.92 36.74 21.09
CA ALA A 155 -24.41 35.73 22.02
C ALA A 155 -25.38 36.31 23.07
N ASP A 156 -25.69 37.60 22.94
CA ASP A 156 -26.60 38.32 23.82
C ASP A 156 -28.00 37.71 23.83
N PHE A 157 -28.56 37.55 25.04
CA PHE A 157 -29.91 37.08 25.24
C PHE A 157 -30.59 37.72 26.45
N ALA A 158 -31.91 37.79 26.39
CA ALA A 158 -32.77 38.08 27.52
C ALA A 158 -33.78 36.93 27.67
N CYS A 159 -33.82 36.33 28.85
CA CYS A 159 -34.64 35.18 29.17
C CYS A 159 -35.47 35.45 30.42
N GLU A 160 -36.78 35.20 30.33
CA GLU A 160 -37.70 35.20 31.47
C GLU A 160 -38.20 33.76 31.67
N LEU A 161 -37.88 33.18 32.81
CA LEU A 161 -38.46 31.93 33.28
C LEU A 161 -39.60 32.28 34.23
N ARG A 162 -40.81 31.86 33.90
CA ARG A 162 -42.00 32.08 34.72
C ARG A 162 -42.63 30.77 35.12
N ARG A 163 -42.97 30.64 36.41
CA ARG A 163 -43.70 29.48 36.91
C ARG A 163 -45.11 29.45 36.29
N SER A 164 -45.49 28.31 35.76
CA SER A 164 -46.83 28.08 35.21
C SER A 164 -47.58 27.00 36.00
N VAL A 165 -48.81 26.68 35.60
CA VAL A 165 -49.60 25.60 36.23
C VAL A 165 -48.86 24.24 36.15
N ILE A 166 -48.05 24.03 35.11
CA ILE A 166 -47.27 22.82 34.88
C ILE A 166 -45.84 23.22 34.51
N GLY A 167 -44.91 23.10 35.45
CA GLY A 167 -43.49 23.43 35.24
C GLY A 167 -43.23 24.91 34.93
N TRP A 168 -42.02 25.19 34.49
CA TRP A 168 -41.56 26.53 34.13
C TRP A 168 -41.68 26.77 32.62
N ARG A 169 -42.06 27.99 32.25
CA ARG A 169 -42.08 28.44 30.85
C ARG A 169 -40.96 29.43 30.65
N MET A 170 -40.18 29.22 29.59
CA MET A 170 -39.12 30.10 29.17
C MET A 170 -39.60 30.97 28.02
N LYS A 171 -39.55 32.28 28.19
CA LYS A 171 -39.58 33.25 27.09
C LYS A 171 -38.14 33.69 26.81
N LEU A 172 -37.64 33.37 25.62
CA LEU A 172 -36.24 33.61 25.23
C LEU A 172 -36.19 34.57 24.05
N ASN A 173 -35.37 35.62 24.16
CA ASN A 173 -35.03 36.54 23.09
C ASN A 173 -33.52 36.52 22.86
N LEU A 174 -33.07 36.28 21.62
CA LEU A 174 -31.66 36.44 21.24
C LEU A 174 -31.52 37.68 20.35
N THR A 175 -30.42 38.41 20.51
CA THR A 175 -30.13 39.59 19.65
C THR A 175 -29.94 39.20 18.19
N LEU A 176 -29.38 38.00 17.92
CA LEU A 176 -29.18 37.54 16.56
C LEU A 176 -30.52 37.35 15.85
N GLY A 177 -30.72 38.14 14.80
CA GLY A 177 -31.87 38.05 13.89
C GLY A 177 -33.23 38.24 14.53
N ASN A 178 -33.28 38.86 15.72
CA ASN A 178 -34.49 39.09 16.53
C ASN A 178 -35.23 37.78 16.89
N PHE A 179 -34.50 36.72 17.19
CA PHE A 179 -35.07 35.46 17.66
C PHE A 179 -35.98 35.68 18.88
N MET A 180 -37.20 35.14 18.84
CA MET A 180 -38.14 35.18 19.96
C MET A 180 -38.95 33.90 20.04
N CYS A 181 -38.91 33.19 21.17
CA CYS A 181 -39.73 32.00 21.38
C CYS A 181 -40.25 31.87 22.81
N GLU A 182 -41.26 31.02 22.98
CA GLU A 182 -41.75 30.58 24.30
C GLU A 182 -41.88 29.05 24.34
N VAL A 183 -41.18 28.40 25.28
CA VAL A 183 -41.12 26.92 25.38
C VAL A 183 -41.18 26.42 26.83
N PRO A 184 -41.63 25.18 27.08
CA PRO A 184 -41.51 24.55 28.40
C PRO A 184 -40.03 24.32 28.75
N PHE A 185 -39.57 24.95 29.83
CA PHE A 185 -38.14 25.07 30.13
C PHE A 185 -37.47 23.72 30.43
N GLU A 186 -38.07 22.91 31.30
CA GLU A 186 -37.50 21.62 31.70
C GLU A 186 -37.43 20.63 30.53
N ARG A 187 -38.43 20.68 29.64
CA ARG A 187 -38.45 19.86 28.43
C ARG A 187 -37.41 20.32 27.42
N TRP A 188 -37.17 21.63 27.30
CA TRP A 188 -36.08 22.18 26.49
C TRP A 188 -34.70 21.79 27.04
N LEU A 189 -34.49 21.85 28.36
CA LEU A 189 -33.24 21.45 29.01
C LEU A 189 -32.80 20.02 28.69
N ILE A 190 -33.74 19.10 28.51
CA ILE A 190 -33.45 17.70 28.15
C ILE A 190 -33.53 17.41 26.64
N GLY A 191 -33.83 18.43 25.82
CA GLY A 191 -33.98 18.30 24.37
C GLY A 191 -35.30 17.65 23.91
N ALA A 192 -36.30 17.55 24.78
CA ALA A 192 -37.62 17.01 24.44
C ALA A 192 -38.50 18.02 23.68
N ASP A 193 -38.26 19.33 23.87
CA ASP A 193 -38.80 20.43 23.05
C ASP A 193 -37.64 21.31 22.56
N VAL A 194 -37.87 22.08 21.48
CA VAL A 194 -36.84 22.90 20.82
C VAL A 194 -37.25 24.38 20.87
N ALA A 195 -36.33 25.26 21.28
CA ALA A 195 -36.52 26.71 21.18
C ALA A 195 -36.33 27.13 19.72
N ARG A 196 -37.40 27.61 19.08
CA ARG A 196 -37.43 27.89 17.63
C ARG A 196 -38.08 29.23 17.32
N SER A 197 -37.52 29.97 16.36
CA SER A 197 -38.05 31.23 15.84
C SER A 197 -37.64 31.42 14.38
N ASP A 198 -38.49 32.08 13.58
CA ASP A 198 -38.01 32.69 12.33
C ASP A 198 -37.14 33.90 12.66
N VAL A 199 -36.05 34.09 11.91
CA VAL A 199 -35.06 35.16 12.11
C VAL A 199 -34.72 35.84 10.79
N ASN A 200 -34.35 37.12 10.86
CA ASN A 200 -33.85 37.90 9.73
C ASN A 200 -32.38 38.24 9.95
N LEU A 201 -31.52 37.73 9.08
CA LEU A 201 -30.07 37.78 9.21
C LEU A 201 -29.48 38.85 8.29
N ASN A 202 -28.60 39.67 8.86
CA ASN A 202 -27.74 40.60 8.15
C ASN A 202 -26.49 40.82 9.00
N THR A 203 -25.71 39.76 9.17
CA THR A 203 -24.65 39.69 10.17
C THR A 203 -23.35 39.28 9.50
N PHE A 204 -22.38 40.19 9.49
CA PHE A 204 -20.99 39.82 9.21
C PHE A 204 -20.51 38.88 10.32
N VAL A 205 -19.89 37.76 9.97
CA VAL A 205 -19.45 36.76 10.96
C VAL A 205 -17.98 36.96 11.31
N CYS A 206 -17.08 36.88 10.33
CA CYS A 206 -15.65 37.17 10.51
C CYS A 206 -14.91 37.22 9.17
N SER A 207 -13.75 37.88 9.15
CA SER A 207 -12.76 37.73 8.07
C SER A 207 -11.88 36.51 8.32
N LEU A 208 -11.60 35.70 7.32
CA LEU A 208 -10.59 34.63 7.44
C LEU A 208 -9.19 35.18 7.19
N ASN A 209 -9.05 36.00 6.14
CA ASN A 209 -7.84 36.73 5.78
C ASN A 209 -8.24 38.07 5.12
N ALA A 210 -7.33 38.72 4.39
CA ALA A 210 -7.58 40.03 3.77
C ALA A 210 -8.64 39.98 2.64
N SER A 211 -8.87 38.83 2.01
CA SER A 211 -9.77 38.67 0.85
C SER A 211 -10.98 37.79 1.13
N SER A 212 -11.00 37.08 2.25
CA SER A 212 -12.00 36.04 2.55
C SER A 212 -12.78 36.36 3.81
N HIS A 213 -14.09 36.16 3.78
CA HIS A 213 -14.98 36.44 4.91
C HIS A 213 -16.29 35.65 4.80
N ILE A 214 -16.97 35.52 5.94
CA ILE A 214 -18.26 34.84 6.06
C ILE A 214 -19.34 35.81 6.55
N VAL A 215 -20.54 35.69 5.98
CA VAL A 215 -21.73 36.49 6.30
C VAL A 215 -22.95 35.57 6.48
N LEU A 216 -23.82 35.93 7.42
CA LEU A 216 -25.17 35.41 7.54
C LEU A 216 -26.16 36.40 6.95
N SER A 217 -27.04 35.93 6.06
CA SER A 217 -27.97 36.81 5.35
C SER A 217 -29.32 36.13 5.08
N GLY A 218 -30.38 36.93 4.92
CA GLY A 218 -31.69 36.44 4.53
C GLY A 218 -32.54 35.95 5.70
N THR A 219 -33.60 35.21 5.42
CA THR A 219 -34.51 34.68 6.43
C THR A 219 -34.22 33.21 6.71
N ALA A 220 -34.21 32.82 7.99
CA ALA A 220 -33.98 31.44 8.41
C ALA A 220 -34.92 31.03 9.53
N GLU A 221 -35.23 29.74 9.63
CA GLU A 221 -35.71 29.12 10.86
C GLU A 221 -34.49 28.85 11.75
N ALA A 222 -34.50 29.42 12.96
CA ALA A 222 -33.46 29.24 13.95
C ALA A 222 -33.90 28.28 15.05
N GLU A 223 -33.01 27.39 15.48
CA GLU A 223 -33.19 26.48 16.62
C GLU A 223 -32.04 26.68 17.61
N PHE A 224 -32.36 26.96 18.88
CA PHE A 224 -31.38 27.15 19.95
C PHE A 224 -31.46 26.03 20.99
N PHE A 225 -30.30 25.52 21.40
CA PHE A 225 -30.17 24.36 22.29
C PHE A 225 -29.40 24.71 23.58
N PRO A 226 -29.62 23.97 24.68
CA PRO A 226 -28.96 24.23 25.96
C PRO A 226 -27.43 24.17 25.93
N ASN A 227 -26.83 23.47 24.96
CA ASN A 227 -25.38 23.38 24.81
C ASN A 227 -24.78 24.52 23.97
N TRP A 228 -25.48 25.66 23.85
CA TRP A 228 -25.07 26.80 23.02
C TRP A 228 -24.88 26.46 21.54
N LEU A 229 -25.61 25.45 21.07
CA LEU A 229 -25.74 25.17 19.65
C LEU A 229 -26.91 26.00 19.10
N LEU A 230 -26.63 26.74 18.04
CA LEU A 230 -27.61 27.46 17.25
C LEU A 230 -27.60 26.91 15.82
N ARG A 231 -28.72 26.39 15.37
CA ARG A 231 -28.91 25.92 13.99
C ARG A 231 -29.76 26.95 13.24
N LEU A 232 -29.32 27.35 12.07
CA LEU A 232 -30.08 28.22 11.16
C LEU A 232 -30.31 27.47 9.86
N ASN A 233 -31.56 27.36 9.42
CA ASN A 233 -31.94 26.73 8.16
C ASN A 233 -32.80 27.69 7.33
N GLY A 234 -32.43 27.94 6.08
CA GLY A 234 -33.15 28.85 5.19
C GLY A 234 -32.43 29.02 3.86
N SER A 235 -33.02 29.71 2.91
CA SER A 235 -32.41 29.87 1.58
C SER A 235 -31.22 30.85 1.61
N ASN A 236 -30.03 30.41 1.21
CA ASN A 236 -28.79 31.21 1.14
C ASN A 236 -28.35 31.82 2.49
N VAL A 237 -28.55 31.10 3.59
CA VAL A 237 -28.34 31.64 4.94
C VAL A 237 -26.89 31.98 5.25
N ALA A 238 -25.93 31.19 4.77
CA ALA A 238 -24.51 31.42 5.00
C ALA A 238 -23.75 31.53 3.68
N ILE A 239 -22.94 32.59 3.57
CA ILE A 239 -22.15 32.89 2.38
C ILE A 239 -20.69 33.08 2.81
N LEU A 240 -19.80 32.28 2.23
CA LEU A 240 -18.36 32.40 2.37
C LEU A 240 -17.76 32.85 1.04
N SER A 241 -17.08 33.99 1.06
CA SER A 241 -16.43 34.59 -0.11
C SER A 241 -14.91 34.56 0.04
N GLY A 242 -14.18 34.57 -1.08
CA GLY A 242 -12.71 34.70 -1.12
C GLY A 242 -11.90 33.40 -1.26
N LEU A 243 -12.56 32.25 -1.42
CA LEU A 243 -11.93 30.93 -1.65
C LEU A 243 -12.33 30.34 -3.01
N GLY A 244 -12.25 31.15 -4.07
CA GLY A 244 -12.81 30.85 -5.39
C GLY A 244 -14.18 31.51 -5.57
N SER A 245 -15.18 30.73 -6.04
CA SER A 245 -16.57 31.23 -6.14
C SER A 245 -17.22 31.41 -4.77
N GLU A 246 -18.31 32.19 -4.71
CA GLU A 246 -19.09 32.31 -3.46
C GLU A 246 -19.66 30.95 -3.05
N ILE A 247 -19.29 30.52 -1.84
CA ILE A 247 -19.73 29.26 -1.24
C ILE A 247 -20.97 29.54 -0.43
N VAL A 248 -22.11 29.10 -0.94
CA VAL A 248 -23.43 29.33 -0.34
C VAL A 248 -23.94 28.06 0.31
N SER A 249 -24.53 28.19 1.49
CA SER A 249 -25.24 27.11 2.18
C SER A 249 -26.62 27.55 2.64
N ASP A 250 -27.57 26.61 2.60
CA ASP A 250 -28.91 26.77 3.15
C ASP A 250 -28.98 26.47 4.65
N SER A 251 -27.86 26.09 5.25
CA SER A 251 -27.80 25.83 6.69
C SER A 251 -26.45 26.22 7.27
N ILE A 252 -26.47 26.73 8.49
CA ILE A 252 -25.25 26.86 9.29
C ILE A 252 -25.55 26.51 10.74
N VAL A 253 -24.61 25.83 11.37
CA VAL A 253 -24.62 25.57 12.80
C VAL A 253 -23.50 26.37 13.45
N VAL A 254 -23.84 27.13 14.49
CA VAL A 254 -22.91 27.81 15.38
C VAL A 254 -22.86 27.02 16.69
N SER A 255 -21.68 26.69 17.19
CA SER A 255 -21.51 25.98 18.45
C SER A 255 -20.38 26.61 19.25
N LEU A 256 -20.63 26.90 20.52
CA LEU A 256 -19.58 27.20 21.48
C LEU A 256 -18.81 25.91 21.78
N LEU A 257 -17.48 25.95 21.74
CA LEU A 257 -16.64 24.79 22.05
C LEU A 257 -16.11 24.88 23.48
N ASP A 258 -15.87 23.72 24.10
CA ASP A 258 -15.12 23.63 25.34
C ASP A 258 -13.61 23.75 25.08
N SER A 259 -12.82 24.16 26.07
CA SER A 259 -11.38 24.42 25.90
C SER A 259 -10.54 23.14 25.75
N ASP A 260 -11.07 22.00 26.17
CA ASP A 260 -10.44 20.67 26.11
C ASP A 260 -10.78 19.88 24.84
N GLU A 261 -11.73 20.36 24.03
CA GLU A 261 -12.01 19.74 22.73
C GLU A 261 -10.77 19.79 21.81
N PRO A 262 -10.60 18.82 20.88
CA PRO A 262 -9.53 18.89 19.88
C PRO A 262 -9.53 20.21 19.09
N SER A 263 -8.45 20.57 18.42
CA SER A 263 -8.40 21.76 17.55
C SER A 263 -7.85 21.43 16.17
N LEU A 264 -8.36 22.14 15.15
CA LEU A 264 -7.78 22.21 13.81
C LEU A 264 -6.43 22.94 13.81
N MET A 265 -6.16 23.77 14.83
CA MET A 265 -4.98 24.61 14.94
C MET A 265 -3.98 24.01 15.93
N GLU A 266 -2.67 24.14 15.63
CA GLU A 266 -1.60 23.72 16.54
C GLU A 266 -1.62 24.51 17.85
N LEU A 267 -1.96 25.80 17.73
CA LEU A 267 -2.19 26.71 18.84
C LEU A 267 -3.59 27.31 18.67
N SER A 268 -4.49 27.01 19.59
CA SER A 268 -5.81 27.61 19.69
C SER A 268 -5.91 28.48 20.93
N GLU A 269 -6.63 29.58 20.83
CA GLU A 269 -6.95 30.42 21.98
C GLU A 269 -8.07 29.78 22.84
N PRO A 270 -8.19 30.11 24.14
CA PRO A 270 -9.02 29.35 25.08
C PRO A 270 -10.52 29.41 24.78
N LYS A 271 -11.00 30.50 24.19
CA LYS A 271 -12.42 30.68 23.84
C LYS A 271 -12.61 30.38 22.37
N ARG A 272 -13.54 29.49 22.03
CA ARG A 272 -13.64 28.92 20.68
C ARG A 272 -15.07 28.74 20.21
N THR A 273 -15.26 28.95 18.91
CA THR A 273 -16.52 28.74 18.19
C THR A 273 -16.27 27.80 17.02
N LEU A 274 -17.18 26.86 16.80
CA LEU A 274 -17.27 26.05 15.59
C LEU A 274 -18.47 26.50 14.76
N LEU A 275 -18.21 26.82 13.50
CA LEU A 275 -19.22 27.04 12.47
C LEU A 275 -19.21 25.85 11.51
N VAL A 276 -20.38 25.33 11.16
CA VAL A 276 -20.51 24.20 10.24
C VAL A 276 -21.55 24.52 9.17
N MET A 277 -21.12 24.48 7.91
CA MET A 277 -21.96 24.63 6.73
C MET A 277 -22.05 23.29 5.99
N GLU A 278 -23.20 22.99 5.42
CA GLU A 278 -23.40 21.80 4.58
C GLU A 278 -23.71 22.22 3.14
N ARG A 279 -23.15 21.50 2.16
CA ARG A 279 -23.36 21.80 0.75
C ARG A 279 -24.81 21.54 0.33
N GLY A 280 -25.41 20.46 0.81
CA GLY A 280 -26.74 20.03 0.38
C GLY A 280 -26.80 19.81 -1.14
N GLN A 281 -27.75 20.47 -1.82
CA GLN A 281 -27.90 20.43 -3.28
C GLN A 281 -27.14 21.56 -4.01
N ARG A 282 -26.29 22.32 -3.30
CA ARG A 282 -25.51 23.42 -3.88
C ARG A 282 -24.27 22.91 -4.61
N ILE A 283 -23.68 23.80 -5.40
CA ILE A 283 -22.41 23.63 -6.08
C ILE A 283 -21.38 24.44 -5.30
N TRP A 284 -20.23 23.84 -4.96
CA TRP A 284 -19.16 24.46 -4.18
C TRP A 284 -17.85 24.41 -4.97
N ARG A 285 -17.57 25.47 -5.76
CA ARG A 285 -16.28 25.60 -6.47
C ARG A 285 -15.28 26.31 -5.59
N MET A 286 -14.56 25.52 -4.79
CA MET A 286 -13.55 26.00 -3.85
C MET A 286 -12.14 25.89 -4.44
N GLU A 287 -11.34 26.93 -4.24
CA GLU A 287 -9.94 26.99 -4.67
C GLU A 287 -9.03 27.07 -3.44
N PHE A 288 -8.11 26.12 -3.32
CA PHE A 288 -7.17 26.03 -2.19
C PHE A 288 -5.70 26.27 -2.60
N GLY A 289 -5.46 26.62 -3.87
CA GLY A 289 -4.11 26.79 -4.41
C GLY A 289 -3.30 25.49 -4.46
N LEU A 290 -3.97 24.34 -4.58
CA LEU A 290 -3.35 23.01 -4.67
C LEU A 290 -3.45 22.40 -6.07
N ASP A 291 -4.05 23.11 -7.04
CA ASP A 291 -4.31 22.59 -8.38
C ASP A 291 -3.01 22.18 -9.08
N THR A 292 -1.93 22.90 -8.82
CA THR A 292 -0.58 22.55 -9.27
C THR A 292 0.40 22.73 -8.12
N VAL A 293 1.10 21.67 -7.76
CA VAL A 293 2.14 21.65 -6.72
C VAL A 293 3.42 21.06 -7.29
N ASP A 294 4.55 21.31 -6.63
CA ASP A 294 5.80 20.70 -7.05
C ASP A 294 5.77 19.19 -6.83
N GLY A 295 5.62 18.41 -7.91
CA GLY A 295 5.43 16.97 -7.86
C GLY A 295 4.15 16.44 -8.50
N GLY A 296 3.21 17.30 -8.87
CA GLY A 296 2.01 16.89 -9.59
C GLY A 296 0.86 17.90 -9.51
N LYS A 297 -0.32 17.47 -9.93
CA LYS A 297 -1.56 18.26 -9.91
C LYS A 297 -2.67 17.54 -9.16
N ILE A 298 -3.48 18.30 -8.43
CA ILE A 298 -4.74 17.84 -7.85
C ILE A 298 -5.86 18.36 -8.71
N PHE A 299 -6.84 17.50 -9.01
CA PHE A 299 -8.04 17.90 -9.72
C PHE A 299 -9.25 17.11 -9.23
N SER A 300 -10.44 17.63 -9.51
CA SER A 300 -11.70 16.97 -9.21
C SER A 300 -12.52 16.80 -10.49
N ALA A 301 -13.33 15.75 -10.54
CA ALA A 301 -14.31 15.58 -11.63
C ALA A 301 -15.57 16.44 -11.38
N ASP A 302 -15.98 16.54 -10.12
CA ASP A 302 -17.17 17.27 -9.63
C ASP A 302 -16.83 18.03 -8.34
N ASP A 303 -17.84 18.58 -7.66
CA ASP A 303 -17.71 19.13 -6.29
C ASP A 303 -17.30 18.02 -5.30
N PRO A 304 -16.07 18.06 -4.76
CA PRO A 304 -15.53 16.94 -3.99
C PRO A 304 -15.90 16.99 -2.50
N PHE A 305 -16.33 18.14 -1.99
CA PHE A 305 -16.57 18.37 -0.56
C PHE A 305 -18.06 18.61 -0.26
N ASP A 306 -18.51 18.15 0.91
CA ASP A 306 -19.91 18.19 1.31
C ASP A 306 -20.14 18.99 2.60
N VAL A 307 -19.09 19.17 3.42
CA VAL A 307 -19.15 19.87 4.70
C VAL A 307 -17.97 20.81 4.83
N LEU A 308 -18.24 22.03 5.31
CA LEU A 308 -17.22 23.02 5.68
C LEU A 308 -17.33 23.29 7.18
N ARG A 309 -16.20 23.24 7.86
CA ARG A 309 -16.04 23.60 9.27
C ARG A 309 -15.11 24.79 9.36
N LEU A 310 -15.47 25.75 10.20
CA LEU A 310 -14.62 26.89 10.53
C LEU A 310 -14.49 26.91 12.06
N GLU A 311 -13.27 26.73 12.54
CA GLU A 311 -12.92 26.94 13.94
C GLU A 311 -12.35 28.36 14.10
N ALA A 312 -13.01 29.17 14.91
CA ALA A 312 -12.53 30.50 15.30
C ALA A 312 -12.20 30.48 16.79
N SER A 313 -11.02 30.96 17.16
CA SER A 313 -10.60 31.09 18.54
C SER A 313 -10.16 32.51 18.84
N GLU A 314 -10.36 32.95 20.07
CA GLU A 314 -10.00 34.28 20.56
C GLU A 314 -9.51 34.23 22.01
N ASN A 315 -8.56 35.11 22.35
CA ASN A 315 -8.10 35.30 23.72
C ASN A 315 -8.56 36.63 24.32
N ASP A 316 -8.28 36.85 25.60
CA ASP A 316 -8.74 38.03 26.34
C ASP A 316 -8.16 39.36 25.84
N VAL A 317 -7.15 39.34 24.97
CA VAL A 317 -6.55 40.54 24.33
C VAL A 317 -7.15 40.79 22.94
N GLY A 318 -8.05 39.92 22.46
CA GLY A 318 -8.74 40.02 21.17
C GLY A 318 -7.95 39.45 19.99
N LEU A 319 -6.85 38.72 20.22
CA LEU A 319 -6.15 38.01 19.15
C LEU A 319 -7.03 36.86 18.65
N CYS A 320 -7.35 36.88 17.36
CA CYS A 320 -8.15 35.82 16.72
C CYS A 320 -7.28 34.88 15.90
N ARG A 321 -7.55 33.57 15.98
CA ARG A 321 -7.01 32.54 15.06
C ARG A 321 -8.15 31.78 14.42
N ARG A 322 -8.02 31.49 13.13
CA ARG A 322 -9.07 30.87 12.33
C ARG A 322 -8.49 29.79 11.44
N ALA A 323 -9.20 28.67 11.35
CA ALA A 323 -8.91 27.62 10.39
C ALA A 323 -10.21 27.08 9.81
N ILE A 324 -10.17 26.68 8.55
CA ILE A 324 -11.24 25.91 7.92
C ILE A 324 -10.80 24.48 7.66
N LEU A 325 -11.78 23.57 7.63
CA LEU A 325 -11.67 22.20 7.17
C LEU A 325 -12.86 21.90 6.27
N VAL A 326 -12.60 21.44 5.06
CA VAL A 326 -13.62 20.90 4.16
C VAL A 326 -13.44 19.39 4.02
N GLU A 327 -14.56 18.67 4.10
CA GLU A 327 -14.59 17.21 4.15
C GLU A 327 -15.42 16.65 3.00
N SER A 328 -14.92 15.59 2.37
CA SER A 328 -15.69 14.75 1.46
C SER A 328 -16.38 13.63 2.24
N HIS A 329 -17.69 13.50 2.09
CA HIS A 329 -18.47 12.38 2.63
C HIS A 329 -18.88 11.38 1.53
N ALA A 330 -18.46 11.61 0.29
CA ALA A 330 -18.66 10.69 -0.82
C ALA A 330 -17.96 9.35 -0.57
N LYS A 331 -18.62 8.26 -0.94
CA LYS A 331 -18.03 6.91 -0.89
C LYS A 331 -16.97 6.70 -1.96
N GLU A 332 -17.20 7.28 -3.13
CA GLU A 332 -16.32 7.21 -4.30
C GLU A 332 -15.29 8.35 -4.26
N ALA A 333 -14.09 8.11 -4.81
CA ALA A 333 -13.11 9.16 -5.00
C ALA A 333 -13.61 10.24 -5.97
N LYS A 334 -13.60 11.48 -5.49
CA LYS A 334 -13.90 12.68 -6.32
C LYS A 334 -12.68 13.55 -6.57
N LEU A 335 -11.59 13.29 -5.86
CA LEU A 335 -10.30 13.95 -6.05
C LEU A 335 -9.31 12.98 -6.65
N PHE A 336 -8.41 13.52 -7.47
CA PHE A 336 -7.39 12.76 -8.15
C PHE A 336 -6.05 13.47 -8.01
N PHE A 337 -5.00 12.72 -7.71
CA PHE A 337 -3.62 13.20 -7.79
C PHE A 337 -2.96 12.64 -9.05
N GLN A 338 -2.58 13.50 -9.97
CA GLN A 338 -1.75 13.14 -11.11
C GLN A 338 -0.30 13.56 -10.80
N PRO A 339 0.62 12.60 -10.58
CA PRO A 339 2.03 12.92 -10.38
C PRO A 339 2.65 13.54 -11.64
N ASP A 340 3.74 14.27 -11.45
CA ASP A 340 4.52 14.82 -12.56
C ASP A 340 5.14 13.72 -13.45
N GLY A 341 5.34 14.07 -14.72
CA GLY A 341 6.06 13.27 -15.71
C GLY A 341 5.20 12.42 -16.65
N PRO A 342 5.84 11.70 -17.60
CA PRO A 342 5.17 10.95 -18.67
C PRO A 342 4.60 9.62 -18.16
N LEU A 343 3.83 9.66 -17.08
CA LEU A 343 3.15 8.51 -16.50
C LEU A 343 1.80 8.31 -17.18
N THR A 344 1.50 7.08 -17.61
CA THR A 344 0.21 6.77 -18.24
C THR A 344 -0.51 5.63 -17.53
N ASP A 345 -1.81 5.51 -17.78
CA ASP A 345 -2.55 4.28 -17.49
C ASP A 345 -2.37 3.23 -18.60
N ASN A 346 -3.13 2.13 -18.49
CA ASN A 346 -3.16 1.04 -19.47
C ASN A 346 -3.82 1.42 -20.81
N GLU A 347 -4.53 2.54 -20.88
CA GLU A 347 -5.12 3.10 -22.11
C GLU A 347 -4.22 4.16 -22.75
N GLY A 348 -3.08 4.47 -22.14
CA GLY A 348 -2.15 5.52 -22.61
C GLY A 348 -2.58 6.94 -22.25
N LYS A 349 -3.59 7.12 -21.39
CA LYS A 349 -4.00 8.43 -20.86
C LYS A 349 -3.11 8.83 -19.69
N PRO A 350 -3.01 10.13 -19.34
CA PRO A 350 -2.26 10.56 -18.17
C PRO A 350 -2.70 9.85 -16.90
N PHE A 351 -1.76 9.27 -16.17
CA PHE A 351 -2.04 8.52 -14.96
C PHE A 351 -2.53 9.43 -13.83
N ALA A 352 -3.54 8.99 -13.08
CA ALA A 352 -4.01 9.67 -11.88
C ALA A 352 -4.43 8.67 -10.79
N LEU A 353 -4.09 9.00 -9.54
CA LEU A 353 -4.47 8.23 -8.35
C LEU A 353 -5.79 8.77 -7.79
N PRO A 354 -6.86 7.95 -7.73
CA PRO A 354 -8.10 8.34 -7.08
C PRO A 354 -7.94 8.44 -5.56
N LEU A 355 -8.49 9.51 -4.98
CA LEU A 355 -8.40 9.87 -3.57
C LEU A 355 -9.80 9.94 -2.93
N ARG A 356 -10.03 9.12 -1.91
CA ARG A 356 -11.28 9.05 -1.13
C ARG A 356 -11.10 9.62 0.27
N ASN A 357 -12.22 9.92 0.95
CA ASN A 357 -12.23 10.51 2.30
C ASN A 357 -11.31 11.75 2.41
N ALA A 358 -11.31 12.55 1.35
CA ALA A 358 -10.45 13.72 1.25
C ALA A 358 -10.86 14.80 2.23
N ARG A 359 -9.86 15.42 2.86
CA ARG A 359 -9.98 16.49 3.83
C ARG A 359 -8.98 17.57 3.48
N CYS A 360 -9.46 18.76 3.16
CA CYS A 360 -8.61 19.92 2.90
C CYS A 360 -8.80 20.95 4.01
N ALA A 361 -7.71 21.40 4.64
CA ALA A 361 -7.75 22.37 5.71
C ALA A 361 -6.86 23.56 5.38
N VAL A 362 -7.26 24.75 5.82
CA VAL A 362 -6.48 26.00 5.69
C VAL A 362 -6.44 26.70 7.04
N ALA A 363 -5.25 26.94 7.56
CA ALA A 363 -5.02 27.84 8.69
C ALA A 363 -4.67 29.23 8.15
N PHE A 364 -5.43 30.23 8.55
CA PHE A 364 -5.25 31.60 8.06
C PHE A 364 -4.30 32.39 8.95
N ASP A 365 -3.30 33.02 8.34
CA ASP A 365 -2.31 33.82 9.05
C ASP A 365 -1.88 35.06 8.24
N PRO A 366 -1.71 36.24 8.87
CA PRO A 366 -1.25 37.43 8.16
C PRO A 366 0.10 37.28 7.45
N SER A 367 0.96 36.35 7.90
CA SER A 367 2.26 36.05 7.28
C SER A 367 2.18 35.04 6.12
N GLY A 368 1.00 34.45 5.89
CA GLY A 368 0.73 33.49 4.84
C GLY A 368 0.05 32.23 5.35
N ASP A 369 -1.00 31.83 4.65
CA ASP A 369 -1.84 30.68 4.99
C ASP A 369 -1.06 29.35 4.86
N GLN A 370 -1.40 28.40 5.74
CA GLN A 370 -0.93 27.02 5.62
C GLN A 370 -2.10 26.13 5.20
N THR A 371 -1.92 25.38 4.11
CA THR A 371 -2.93 24.48 3.55
C THR A 371 -2.46 23.04 3.65
N ALA A 372 -3.36 22.13 4.02
CA ALA A 372 -3.11 20.69 4.01
C ALA A 372 -4.24 19.91 3.33
N LEU A 373 -3.89 19.02 2.41
CA LEU A 373 -4.81 18.03 1.83
C LEU A 373 -4.39 16.64 2.30
N ILE A 374 -5.33 15.93 2.93
CA ILE A 374 -5.13 14.57 3.41
C ILE A 374 -6.24 13.67 2.88
N ALA A 375 -5.87 12.53 2.28
CA ALA A 375 -6.82 11.58 1.72
C ALA A 375 -6.35 10.13 1.87
N GLN A 376 -7.27 9.19 1.64
CA GLN A 376 -6.95 7.77 1.47
C GLN A 376 -6.91 7.46 -0.02
N PHE A 377 -6.07 6.51 -0.44
CA PHE A 377 -6.15 5.96 -1.79
C PHE A 377 -7.46 5.20 -1.96
N ASP A 378 -7.99 5.15 -3.19
CA ASP A 378 -9.19 4.38 -3.47
C ASP A 378 -8.96 2.87 -3.29
N LYS A 379 -10.02 2.16 -2.93
CA LYS A 379 -10.05 0.70 -2.85
C LYS A 379 -10.11 0.06 -4.23
N GLU A 380 -10.66 0.76 -5.22
CA GLU A 380 -10.56 0.36 -6.62
C GLU A 380 -9.18 0.74 -7.15
N PRO A 381 -8.30 -0.24 -7.42
CA PRO A 381 -6.93 0.07 -7.81
C PRO A 381 -6.85 0.48 -9.28
N VAL A 382 -5.80 1.23 -9.59
CA VAL A 382 -5.51 1.74 -10.93
C VAL A 382 -4.16 1.23 -11.43
N TRP A 383 -4.04 1.03 -12.74
CA TRP A 383 -2.80 0.61 -13.37
C TRP A 383 -1.96 1.81 -13.78
N LEU A 384 -0.72 1.86 -13.31
CA LEU A 384 0.33 2.77 -13.77
C LEU A 384 1.23 2.04 -14.76
N CYS A 385 1.32 2.56 -15.98
CA CYS A 385 2.32 2.16 -16.98
C CYS A 385 3.54 3.08 -16.88
N VAL A 386 4.70 2.51 -16.51
CA VAL A 386 5.94 3.27 -16.28
C VAL A 386 7.17 2.39 -16.48
N ASP A 387 8.17 2.90 -17.19
CA ASP A 387 9.49 2.25 -17.40
C ASP A 387 9.43 0.76 -17.78
N GLY A 388 8.47 0.39 -18.65
CA GLY A 388 8.28 -0.99 -19.09
C GLY A 388 7.61 -1.91 -18.06
N TYR A 389 7.02 -1.37 -17.00
CA TYR A 389 6.18 -2.08 -16.05
C TYR A 389 4.75 -1.55 -16.06
N ASN A 390 3.80 -2.41 -15.72
CA ASN A 390 2.47 -1.99 -15.28
C ASN A 390 2.35 -2.31 -13.79
N LEU A 391 2.11 -1.29 -12.98
CA LEU A 391 2.02 -1.36 -11.52
C LEU A 391 0.57 -1.11 -11.12
N GLU A 392 -0.05 -2.06 -10.42
CA GLU A 392 -1.38 -1.85 -9.88
C GLU A 392 -1.29 -1.20 -8.50
N LEU A 393 -1.84 0.01 -8.39
CA LEU A 393 -1.70 0.89 -7.24
C LEU A 393 -3.07 1.21 -6.62
N GLY A 394 -3.13 1.29 -5.30
CA GLY A 394 -4.37 1.66 -4.59
C GLY A 394 -4.21 1.65 -3.08
N ASP A 395 -5.30 1.36 -2.38
CA ASP A 395 -5.32 1.16 -0.93
C ASP A 395 -4.89 -0.27 -0.54
N GLY A 396 -4.40 -0.43 0.69
CA GLY A 396 -3.92 -1.71 1.21
C GLY A 396 -3.64 -1.71 2.71
N PRO A 397 -3.24 -2.86 3.28
CA PRO A 397 -2.92 -2.95 4.70
C PRO A 397 -1.77 -2.01 5.08
N ASN A 398 -2.01 -1.14 6.07
CA ASN A 398 -1.03 -0.17 6.59
C ASN A 398 -0.52 0.86 5.54
N THR A 399 -1.30 1.12 4.49
CA THR A 399 -0.98 2.18 3.51
C THR A 399 -1.07 3.56 4.18
N PRO A 400 -0.03 4.40 4.09
CA PRO A 400 -0.08 5.78 4.57
C PRO A 400 -1.17 6.59 3.88
N LEU A 401 -1.63 7.64 4.56
CA LEU A 401 -2.50 8.63 3.93
C LEU A 401 -1.72 9.38 2.85
N PHE A 402 -2.40 9.71 1.75
CA PHE A 402 -1.95 10.74 0.85
C PHE A 402 -1.94 12.09 1.60
N GLU A 403 -0.86 12.84 1.48
CA GLU A 403 -0.70 14.12 2.18
C GLU A 403 0.05 15.15 1.31
N ILE A 404 -0.51 16.36 1.21
CA ILE A 404 0.18 17.55 0.72
C ILE A 404 0.06 18.63 1.81
N VAL A 405 1.17 19.29 2.14
CA VAL A 405 1.19 20.46 3.02
C VAL A 405 1.93 21.60 2.31
N THR A 406 1.31 22.76 2.25
CA THR A 406 1.90 23.98 1.69
C THR A 406 1.81 25.13 2.70
N SER A 407 2.82 26.00 2.68
CA SER A 407 2.82 27.27 3.42
C SER A 407 3.09 28.40 2.44
N ASN A 408 2.19 29.37 2.37
CA ASN A 408 2.29 30.51 1.46
C ASN A 408 2.55 30.07 0.00
N GLY A 409 1.81 29.06 -0.46
CA GLY A 409 1.91 28.47 -1.81
C GLY A 409 3.16 27.61 -2.06
N LYS A 410 4.08 27.49 -1.11
CA LYS A 410 5.27 26.62 -1.23
C LYS A 410 5.02 25.27 -0.59
N VAL A 411 5.39 24.20 -1.28
CA VAL A 411 5.29 22.82 -0.78
C VAL A 411 6.27 22.63 0.38
N GLU A 412 5.74 22.27 1.56
CA GLU A 412 6.53 21.84 2.71
C GLU A 412 6.69 20.31 2.72
N ARG A 413 5.65 19.59 2.29
CA ARG A 413 5.62 18.13 2.32
C ARG A 413 4.65 17.58 1.27
N ILE A 414 5.09 16.53 0.59
CA ILE A 414 4.21 15.61 -0.16
C ILE A 414 4.53 14.18 0.29
N CYS A 415 3.49 13.40 0.58
CA CYS A 415 3.57 11.97 0.85
C CYS A 415 2.55 11.27 -0.07
N CYS A 416 3.08 10.56 -1.06
CA CYS A 416 2.30 9.75 -1.98
C CYS A 416 2.93 8.35 -2.03
N GLU A 417 2.40 7.44 -1.21
CA GLU A 417 2.89 6.07 -1.04
C GLU A 417 1.74 5.05 -1.16
N PRO A 418 1.06 4.93 -2.32
CA PRO A 418 0.02 3.92 -2.49
C PRO A 418 0.57 2.49 -2.29
N ALA A 419 -0.32 1.57 -1.95
CA ALA A 419 0.00 0.15 -1.95
C ALA A 419 0.31 -0.30 -3.38
N LEU A 420 1.34 -1.12 -3.52
CA LEU A 420 1.56 -1.91 -4.72
C LEU A 420 0.85 -3.24 -4.53
N LEU A 421 -0.07 -3.59 -5.42
CA LEU A 421 -0.85 -4.83 -5.30
C LEU A 421 -0.32 -5.90 -6.24
N ARG A 422 -0.06 -5.52 -7.50
CA ARG A 422 0.43 -6.41 -8.56
C ARG A 422 1.41 -5.69 -9.46
N VAL A 423 2.33 -6.46 -10.05
CA VAL A 423 3.28 -6.00 -11.07
C VAL A 423 3.13 -6.86 -12.32
N ILE A 424 3.14 -6.21 -13.48
CA ILE A 424 3.33 -6.83 -14.78
C ILE A 424 4.62 -6.24 -15.36
N ALA A 425 5.51 -7.10 -15.84
CA ALA A 425 6.65 -6.71 -16.65
C ALA A 425 6.41 -7.29 -18.06
N PRO A 426 5.72 -6.57 -18.96
CA PRO A 426 5.28 -7.10 -20.24
C PRO A 426 6.44 -7.67 -21.05
N LEU A 427 6.32 -8.93 -21.45
CA LEU A 427 7.28 -9.61 -22.30
C LEU A 427 6.69 -9.73 -23.71
N PRO A 428 7.32 -9.17 -24.75
CA PRO A 428 6.87 -9.29 -26.12
C PRO A 428 6.62 -10.74 -26.53
N ASP A 429 5.55 -10.95 -27.30
CA ASP A 429 5.11 -12.24 -27.87
C ASP A 429 4.71 -13.31 -26.82
N ALA A 430 4.41 -12.89 -25.58
CA ALA A 430 3.91 -13.74 -24.52
C ALA A 430 2.81 -13.04 -23.70
N ILE A 431 1.90 -13.83 -23.14
CA ILE A 431 0.95 -13.33 -22.15
C ILE A 431 1.64 -13.38 -20.78
N VAL A 432 1.72 -12.24 -20.10
CA VAL A 432 2.31 -12.14 -18.75
C VAL A 432 1.20 -12.08 -17.71
N GLU A 433 1.24 -12.97 -16.73
CA GLU A 433 0.30 -12.96 -15.62
C GLU A 433 0.66 -11.84 -14.61
N PRO A 434 -0.32 -11.05 -14.13
CA PRO A 434 -0.11 -10.12 -13.03
C PRO A 434 0.45 -10.82 -11.79
N THR A 435 1.64 -10.40 -11.37
CA THR A 435 2.32 -11.02 -10.22
C THR A 435 1.95 -10.27 -8.94
N PRO A 436 1.26 -10.91 -7.98
CA PRO A 436 0.99 -10.28 -6.69
C PRO A 436 2.28 -10.04 -5.93
N VAL A 437 2.32 -8.93 -5.19
CA VAL A 437 3.41 -8.61 -4.27
C VAL A 437 2.97 -8.86 -2.82
N PRO A 438 3.90 -8.98 -1.87
CA PRO A 438 3.55 -9.14 -0.46
C PRO A 438 2.68 -8.00 0.08
N ASP A 439 1.79 -8.31 1.03
CA ASP A 439 0.96 -7.30 1.68
C ASP A 439 1.82 -6.23 2.37
N GLY A 440 1.42 -4.96 2.20
CA GLY A 440 2.14 -3.82 2.77
C GLY A 440 3.32 -3.31 1.93
N THR A 441 3.62 -3.94 0.79
CA THR A 441 4.51 -3.39 -0.23
C THR A 441 3.93 -2.09 -0.81
N ARG A 442 4.77 -1.07 -0.99
CA ARG A 442 4.36 0.28 -1.40
C ARG A 442 5.26 0.85 -2.49
N ILE A 443 4.75 1.85 -3.21
CA ILE A 443 5.52 2.66 -4.15
C ILE A 443 5.50 4.12 -3.70
N ALA A 444 6.66 4.69 -3.39
CA ALA A 444 6.80 6.10 -3.08
C ALA A 444 7.02 6.91 -4.37
N PHE A 445 6.20 7.93 -4.60
CA PHE A 445 6.45 8.94 -5.62
C PHE A 445 7.37 10.02 -5.05
N VAL A 446 8.60 10.09 -5.56
CA VAL A 446 9.60 11.07 -5.11
C VAL A 446 9.57 12.27 -6.03
N THR A 447 9.38 13.45 -5.44
CA THR A 447 9.23 14.73 -6.15
C THR A 447 10.33 15.70 -5.71
N SER A 448 10.61 16.74 -6.51
CA SER A 448 11.64 17.75 -6.20
C SER A 448 11.38 18.51 -4.90
N GLY A 449 10.12 18.53 -4.42
CA GLY A 449 9.71 19.17 -3.17
C GLY A 449 9.88 18.31 -1.91
N GLN A 450 10.29 17.04 -2.02
CA GLN A 450 10.63 16.23 -0.84
C GLN A 450 12.10 16.48 -0.44
N PRO A 451 12.40 17.02 0.76
CA PRO A 451 13.73 16.80 1.32
C PRO A 451 13.94 15.29 1.49
N PRO A 452 15.14 14.74 1.20
CA PRO A 452 15.43 13.33 1.44
C PRO A 452 15.20 13.05 2.92
N ILE A 453 14.21 12.23 3.26
CA ILE A 453 13.97 11.81 4.65
C ILE A 453 14.88 10.62 4.93
N PRO A 454 16.00 10.75 5.67
CA PRO A 454 16.58 9.60 6.32
C PRO A 454 15.61 9.10 7.40
N PRO A 455 15.47 7.79 7.63
CA PRO A 455 14.65 7.29 8.72
C PRO A 455 15.23 7.80 10.05
N LYS A 456 14.58 8.79 10.67
CA LYS A 456 14.85 9.21 12.05
C LYS A 456 13.62 8.93 12.90
N ARG A 457 13.83 8.37 14.10
CA ARG A 457 12.81 8.35 15.15
C ARG A 457 12.51 9.79 15.62
N PRO A 458 11.34 10.06 16.19
CA PRO A 458 10.95 11.38 16.69
C PRO A 458 11.92 11.97 17.74
N ASP A 459 12.77 11.16 18.36
CA ASP A 459 13.47 11.56 19.59
C ASP A 459 14.99 11.79 19.43
N GLY A 460 15.57 11.65 18.22
CA GLY A 460 16.99 11.96 17.99
C GLY A 460 18.03 11.04 18.66
N ILE A 461 17.63 9.94 19.30
CA ILE A 461 18.54 8.99 19.98
C ILE A 461 19.04 7.90 19.00
N PRO A 462 20.35 7.58 18.95
CA PRO A 462 20.88 6.46 18.18
C PRO A 462 20.34 5.11 18.65
N ILE A 463 20.09 4.17 17.72
CA ILE A 463 19.65 2.80 18.04
C ILE A 463 20.78 2.10 18.81
N PRO A 464 20.56 1.59 20.04
CA PRO A 464 21.56 0.79 20.71
C PRO A 464 21.74 -0.55 19.98
N HIS A 465 22.99 -0.89 19.64
CA HIS A 465 23.38 -2.11 18.91
C HIS A 465 23.27 -3.42 19.70
N LYS A 466 22.43 -3.50 20.75
CA LYS A 466 22.25 -4.75 21.49
C LYS A 466 20.78 -5.08 21.65
N LYS A 467 20.38 -6.13 20.93
CA LYS A 467 19.06 -6.77 21.00
C LYS A 467 18.94 -7.46 22.37
N PRO A 468 17.89 -7.22 23.17
CA PRO A 468 17.56 -8.10 24.28
C PRO A 468 17.06 -9.44 23.71
N ASP A 469 17.55 -10.55 24.25
CA ASP A 469 17.08 -11.88 23.86
C ASP A 469 15.59 -12.04 24.22
N GLY A 470 14.77 -12.42 23.23
CA GLY A 470 13.34 -12.73 23.42
C GLY A 470 12.32 -11.68 22.94
N ALA A 471 12.73 -10.56 22.35
CA ALA A 471 11.78 -9.61 21.77
C ALA A 471 11.09 -10.17 20.52
N PRO A 472 9.77 -9.94 20.32
CA PRO A 472 9.07 -10.31 19.08
C PRO A 472 9.81 -9.72 17.88
N THR A 473 9.85 -10.48 16.79
CA THR A 473 10.49 -10.07 15.52
C THR A 473 10.09 -8.64 15.19
N PRO A 474 11.04 -7.71 14.91
CA PRO A 474 10.68 -6.35 14.51
C PRO A 474 9.67 -6.43 13.36
N PRO A 475 8.65 -5.55 13.31
CA PRO A 475 7.83 -5.45 12.11
C PRO A 475 8.78 -5.31 10.92
N GLN A 476 8.59 -6.19 9.93
CA GLN A 476 9.37 -6.22 8.70
C GLN A 476 9.41 -4.79 8.17
N LYS A 477 10.61 -4.23 7.94
CA LYS A 477 10.72 -2.88 7.37
C LYS A 477 9.91 -2.90 6.06
N PRO A 478 8.95 -1.99 5.86
CA PRO A 478 8.08 -2.07 4.70
C PRO A 478 8.92 -2.03 3.43
N ASP A 479 8.63 -2.95 2.52
CA ASP A 479 9.24 -3.02 1.20
C ASP A 479 8.66 -1.88 0.35
N VAL A 480 9.40 -0.77 0.31
CA VAL A 480 9.01 0.45 -0.42
C VAL A 480 9.85 0.57 -1.67
N GLY A 481 9.21 0.47 -2.84
CA GLY A 481 9.81 0.88 -4.11
C GLY A 481 9.67 2.37 -4.36
N VAL A 482 10.32 2.87 -5.40
CA VAL A 482 10.38 4.29 -5.73
C VAL A 482 10.03 4.50 -7.19
N VAL A 483 9.15 5.46 -7.46
CA VAL A 483 8.95 6.10 -8.76
C VAL A 483 9.46 7.53 -8.63
N ASP A 484 10.64 7.79 -9.18
CA ASP A 484 11.28 9.11 -9.11
C ASP A 484 10.82 9.96 -10.29
N VAL A 485 10.09 11.04 -10.00
CA VAL A 485 9.57 12.00 -10.99
C VAL A 485 10.24 13.37 -10.88
N THR A 486 11.35 13.48 -10.11
CA THR A 486 12.05 14.76 -9.85
C THR A 486 12.49 15.49 -11.11
N LYS A 487 12.89 14.75 -12.17
CA LYS A 487 13.32 15.33 -13.45
C LYS A 487 12.17 15.68 -14.41
N LYS A 488 10.93 15.30 -14.08
CA LYS A 488 9.69 15.43 -14.89
C LYS A 488 9.72 14.77 -16.27
N THR A 489 10.79 14.89 -17.06
CA THR A 489 10.91 14.28 -18.40
C THR A 489 11.47 12.87 -18.38
N GLU A 490 12.21 12.53 -17.33
CA GLU A 490 12.79 11.20 -17.10
C GLU A 490 12.22 10.64 -15.80
N VAL A 491 11.66 9.43 -15.86
CA VAL A 491 11.15 8.72 -14.69
C VAL A 491 12.00 7.49 -14.47
N THR A 492 12.39 7.21 -13.23
CA THR A 492 13.06 5.96 -12.88
C THR A 492 12.24 5.15 -11.91
N VAL A 493 12.21 3.83 -12.11
CA VAL A 493 11.44 2.90 -11.27
C VAL A 493 12.40 1.96 -10.57
N GLN A 494 12.28 1.88 -9.25
CA GLN A 494 12.96 0.92 -8.41
C GLN A 494 11.92 0.10 -7.68
N LEU A 495 11.70 -1.14 -8.11
CA LEU A 495 10.84 -2.07 -7.38
C LEU A 495 11.57 -2.56 -6.13
N PRO A 496 10.85 -2.78 -5.00
CA PRO A 496 11.48 -3.22 -3.76
C PRO A 496 12.01 -4.65 -3.85
N THR A 497 11.36 -5.47 -4.68
CA THR A 497 11.78 -6.83 -5.04
C THR A 497 11.54 -7.07 -6.53
N GLN A 498 12.45 -7.77 -7.20
CA GLN A 498 12.26 -8.19 -8.58
C GLN A 498 11.18 -9.28 -8.64
N PRO A 499 10.08 -9.10 -9.41
CA PRO A 499 9.03 -10.11 -9.50
C PRO A 499 9.45 -11.30 -10.37
N ILE A 500 8.87 -12.47 -10.10
CA ILE A 500 8.96 -13.62 -11.01
C ILE A 500 7.97 -13.40 -12.15
N ILE A 501 8.46 -13.28 -13.37
CA ILE A 501 7.67 -12.96 -14.56
C ILE A 501 7.09 -14.25 -15.12
N ARG A 502 5.81 -14.51 -14.83
CA ARG A 502 5.09 -15.70 -15.31
C ARG A 502 4.54 -15.47 -16.70
N VAL A 503 5.01 -16.27 -17.64
CA VAL A 503 4.69 -16.16 -19.06
C VAL A 503 3.92 -17.37 -19.56
N TRP A 504 2.99 -17.10 -20.46
CA TRP A 504 2.15 -18.08 -21.13
C TRP A 504 2.28 -17.87 -22.64
N ARG A 505 2.54 -18.97 -23.37
CA ARG A 505 2.33 -19.02 -24.82
C ARG A 505 1.23 -20.04 -25.12
N PRO A 506 -0.01 -19.58 -25.39
CA PRO A 506 -1.16 -20.47 -25.58
C PRO A 506 -0.99 -21.47 -26.72
N ASP A 507 -0.29 -21.08 -27.80
CA ASP A 507 -0.16 -21.88 -29.02
C ASP A 507 0.36 -23.30 -28.78
N ASP A 508 1.28 -23.46 -27.83
CA ASP A 508 1.92 -24.73 -27.48
C ASP A 508 1.90 -25.03 -25.98
N LEU A 509 1.02 -24.36 -25.21
CA LEU A 509 0.87 -24.49 -23.76
C LEU A 509 2.19 -24.28 -22.98
N LEU A 510 3.09 -23.42 -23.45
CA LEU A 510 4.27 -23.04 -22.69
C LEU A 510 3.84 -22.25 -21.45
N VAL A 511 4.31 -22.67 -20.28
CA VAL A 511 4.14 -21.96 -19.01
C VAL A 511 5.49 -21.95 -18.29
N LEU A 512 6.08 -20.77 -18.13
CA LEU A 512 7.39 -20.59 -17.48
C LEU A 512 7.34 -19.35 -16.57
N GLY A 513 8.09 -19.38 -15.46
CA GLY A 513 8.39 -18.19 -14.67
C GLY A 513 9.84 -17.78 -14.84
N PHE A 514 10.11 -16.53 -15.20
CA PHE A 514 11.46 -16.00 -15.30
C PHE A 514 11.80 -15.14 -14.08
N GLU A 515 12.92 -15.46 -13.43
CA GLU A 515 13.51 -14.65 -12.37
C GLU A 515 14.92 -14.24 -12.79
N PHE A 516 15.25 -12.96 -12.56
CA PHE A 516 16.47 -12.33 -13.03
C PHE A 516 17.32 -11.89 -11.84
N ILE A 517 18.51 -12.48 -11.71
CA ILE A 517 19.45 -12.14 -10.65
C ILE A 517 20.58 -11.29 -11.22
N ASN A 518 20.79 -10.11 -10.63
CA ASN A 518 21.76 -9.10 -11.08
C ASN A 518 21.54 -8.63 -12.54
N LEU A 519 20.27 -8.58 -12.94
CA LEU A 519 19.80 -8.14 -14.25
C LEU A 519 18.54 -7.27 -14.03
N GLN A 520 18.38 -6.23 -14.83
CA GLN A 520 17.20 -5.37 -14.83
C GLN A 520 16.73 -5.10 -16.27
N VAL A 521 15.41 -5.03 -16.47
CA VAL A 521 14.83 -4.62 -17.74
C VAL A 521 15.00 -3.10 -17.89
N GLN A 522 15.62 -2.67 -18.98
CA GLN A 522 15.80 -1.27 -19.35
C GLN A 522 15.77 -1.13 -20.87
N GLY A 523 14.89 -0.27 -21.42
CA GLY A 523 14.83 -0.01 -22.86
C GLY A 523 14.59 -1.25 -23.73
N GLY A 524 13.82 -2.22 -23.24
CA GLY A 524 13.57 -3.50 -23.94
C GLY A 524 14.76 -4.47 -23.92
N GLN A 525 15.76 -4.24 -23.08
CA GLN A 525 16.92 -5.09 -22.88
C GLN A 525 17.04 -5.49 -21.41
N LEU A 526 17.52 -6.70 -21.13
CA LEU A 526 18.01 -7.10 -19.82
C LEU A 526 19.48 -6.72 -19.71
N ILE A 527 19.80 -5.83 -18.77
CA ILE A 527 21.14 -5.28 -18.55
C ILE A 527 21.65 -5.67 -17.17
N ARG A 528 22.94 -5.99 -17.08
CA ARG A 528 23.58 -6.37 -15.82
C ARG A 528 23.70 -5.18 -14.87
N THR A 529 23.25 -5.34 -13.62
CA THR A 529 23.20 -4.24 -12.64
C THR A 529 24.54 -3.96 -11.95
N ASP A 530 25.32 -4.99 -11.63
CA ASP A 530 26.69 -4.87 -11.12
C ASP A 530 27.61 -5.85 -11.88
N ALA A 531 28.54 -5.31 -12.66
CA ALA A 531 29.47 -6.10 -13.47
C ALA A 531 30.40 -7.01 -12.63
N ARG A 532 30.55 -6.75 -11.33
CA ARG A 532 31.43 -7.53 -10.43
C ARG A 532 30.73 -8.73 -9.79
N LYS A 533 29.41 -8.82 -9.91
CA LYS A 533 28.62 -9.93 -9.36
C LYS A 533 28.18 -10.86 -10.49
N PRO A 534 28.07 -12.17 -10.25
CA PRO A 534 27.49 -13.08 -11.25
C PRO A 534 26.03 -12.72 -11.51
N ALA A 535 25.55 -13.03 -12.72
CA ALA A 535 24.16 -12.85 -13.11
C ALA A 535 23.56 -14.18 -13.56
N TYR A 536 22.26 -14.35 -13.27
CA TYR A 536 21.56 -15.60 -13.53
C TYR A 536 20.18 -15.35 -14.15
N ILE A 537 19.79 -16.26 -15.04
CA ILE A 537 18.40 -16.41 -15.48
C ILE A 537 17.87 -17.68 -14.82
N VAL A 538 16.90 -17.54 -13.94
CA VAL A 538 16.21 -18.65 -13.29
C VAL A 538 14.89 -18.87 -14.04
N VAL A 539 14.68 -20.10 -14.49
CA VAL A 539 13.45 -20.54 -15.16
C VAL A 539 12.71 -21.50 -14.24
N HIS A 540 11.59 -21.03 -13.70
CA HIS A 540 10.67 -21.79 -12.89
C HIS A 540 9.68 -22.53 -13.79
N LEU A 541 9.50 -23.82 -13.50
CA LEU A 541 8.52 -24.68 -14.16
C LEU A 541 7.38 -25.03 -13.19
N PRO A 542 6.17 -25.32 -13.72
CA PRO A 542 5.12 -25.97 -12.96
C PRO A 542 5.58 -27.30 -12.33
N PRO A 543 4.82 -27.86 -11.35
CA PRO A 543 5.11 -29.17 -10.78
C PRO A 543 5.41 -30.22 -11.85
N GLN A 544 6.55 -30.89 -11.72
CA GLN A 544 7.03 -31.83 -12.75
C GLN A 544 6.66 -33.30 -12.47
N SER A 545 6.04 -33.59 -11.33
CA SER A 545 5.59 -34.94 -10.99
C SER A 545 4.40 -34.94 -10.02
N ILE A 546 3.63 -36.03 -10.06
CA ILE A 546 2.53 -36.32 -9.15
C ILE A 546 2.88 -37.64 -8.43
N ALA A 547 2.63 -37.69 -7.13
CA ALA A 547 2.63 -38.92 -6.35
C ALA A 547 1.20 -39.32 -5.99
N GLU A 548 0.90 -40.60 -6.17
CA GLU A 548 -0.39 -41.20 -5.88
C GLU A 548 -0.25 -42.24 -4.78
N GLU A 549 -1.31 -42.39 -3.98
CA GLU A 549 -1.40 -43.45 -2.97
C GLU A 549 -1.55 -44.82 -3.66
N ALA A 550 -0.64 -45.72 -3.33
CA ALA A 550 -0.61 -47.11 -3.78
C ALA A 550 -1.20 -48.02 -2.69
N PHE A 551 -1.70 -49.18 -3.12
CA PHE A 551 -2.28 -50.19 -2.23
C PHE A 551 -1.81 -51.59 -2.67
N PRO A 552 -1.46 -52.49 -1.74
CA PRO A 552 -1.14 -53.87 -2.07
C PRO A 552 -2.39 -54.70 -2.36
N GLU A 553 -2.37 -55.51 -3.41
CA GLU A 553 -3.42 -56.50 -3.72
C GLU A 553 -2.97 -57.90 -3.24
N GLY A 554 -3.74 -58.56 -2.37
CA GLY A 554 -3.39 -59.90 -1.86
C GLY A 554 -4.47 -60.62 -1.04
N GLU A 555 -4.55 -61.95 -1.16
CA GLU A 555 -5.61 -62.83 -0.61
C GLU A 555 -5.69 -62.92 0.93
N LYS A 556 -4.71 -62.37 1.67
CA LYS A 556 -4.73 -62.27 3.14
C LYS A 556 -4.61 -60.83 3.66
N SER A 557 -4.92 -59.86 2.81
CA SER A 557 -4.91 -58.46 3.22
C SER A 557 -6.13 -58.15 4.07
N SER A 558 -5.99 -58.26 5.40
CA SER A 558 -6.83 -57.53 6.37
C SER A 558 -6.61 -56.00 6.30
N VAL A 559 -5.93 -55.53 5.26
CA VAL A 559 -5.53 -54.15 5.04
C VAL A 559 -6.71 -53.41 4.40
N ARG A 560 -7.18 -52.39 5.13
CA ARG A 560 -8.22 -51.40 4.78
C ARG A 560 -8.51 -51.31 3.28
N SER A 561 -9.77 -51.51 2.89
CA SER A 561 -10.28 -51.05 1.60
C SER A 561 -9.84 -49.60 1.35
N PRO A 562 -9.42 -49.26 0.11
CA PRO A 562 -8.92 -47.93 -0.18
C PRO A 562 -9.99 -46.89 0.15
N ARG A 563 -9.63 -45.88 0.95
CA ARG A 563 -10.53 -44.75 1.20
C ARG A 563 -10.58 -43.90 -0.06
N LEU A 564 -11.72 -43.92 -0.74
CA LEU A 564 -11.96 -43.09 -1.91
C LEU A 564 -12.39 -41.67 -1.50
N PRO A 565 -11.99 -40.62 -2.24
CA PRO A 565 -11.03 -40.66 -3.36
C PRO A 565 -9.59 -40.95 -2.88
N VAL A 566 -8.83 -41.66 -3.72
CA VAL A 566 -7.41 -41.98 -3.47
C VAL A 566 -6.62 -40.67 -3.33
N LYS A 567 -5.66 -40.62 -2.40
CA LYS A 567 -4.86 -39.42 -2.19
C LYS A 567 -3.84 -39.22 -3.32
N SER A 568 -3.65 -37.97 -3.70
CA SER A 568 -2.54 -37.55 -4.57
C SER A 568 -1.84 -36.31 -4.01
N ARG A 569 -0.60 -36.09 -4.43
CA ARG A 569 0.26 -34.94 -4.09
C ARG A 569 1.01 -34.49 -5.33
N LEU A 570 1.05 -33.18 -5.55
CA LEU A 570 1.91 -32.55 -6.55
C LEU A 570 3.29 -32.30 -5.96
N ALA A 571 4.33 -32.44 -6.79
CA ALA A 571 5.67 -31.96 -6.49
C ALA A 571 5.70 -30.44 -6.31
N GLY A 572 6.74 -29.95 -5.64
CA GLY A 572 7.05 -28.53 -5.58
C GLY A 572 7.52 -27.97 -6.93
N SER A 573 7.90 -26.69 -6.91
CA SER A 573 8.43 -26.01 -8.10
C SER A 573 9.80 -26.57 -8.48
N SER A 574 9.98 -26.79 -9.78
CA SER A 574 11.27 -27.14 -10.38
C SER A 574 11.89 -25.90 -11.03
N ARG A 575 13.21 -25.77 -10.97
CA ARG A 575 13.91 -24.65 -11.60
C ARG A 575 15.16 -25.07 -12.36
N LEU A 576 15.35 -24.45 -13.52
CA LEU A 576 16.62 -24.44 -14.26
C LEU A 576 17.29 -23.09 -14.02
N VAL A 577 18.57 -23.09 -13.69
CA VAL A 577 19.31 -21.84 -13.46
C VAL A 577 20.45 -21.75 -14.45
N PHE A 578 20.47 -20.68 -15.24
CA PHE A 578 21.49 -20.44 -16.26
C PHE A 578 22.41 -19.31 -15.84
N ILE A 579 23.72 -19.52 -16.00
CA ILE A 579 24.75 -18.51 -15.74
C ILE A 579 24.85 -17.60 -16.97
N VAL A 580 24.66 -16.30 -16.77
CA VAL A 580 24.85 -15.31 -17.85
C VAL A 580 26.36 -15.06 -17.99
N PRO A 581 26.98 -15.35 -19.14
CA PRO A 581 28.42 -15.15 -19.30
C PRO A 581 28.84 -13.69 -19.10
N ASP A 582 30.00 -13.44 -18.51
CA ASP A 582 30.44 -12.08 -18.14
C ASP A 582 30.69 -11.16 -19.35
N ASN A 583 30.91 -11.73 -20.54
CA ASN A 583 31.03 -10.98 -21.78
C ASN A 583 29.67 -10.55 -22.38
N ILE A 584 28.55 -11.09 -21.89
CA ILE A 584 27.21 -10.69 -22.31
C ILE A 584 26.79 -9.47 -21.51
N ARG A 585 26.72 -8.32 -22.19
CA ARG A 585 26.37 -7.03 -21.57
C ARG A 585 24.87 -6.75 -21.56
N SER A 586 24.15 -7.25 -22.56
CA SER A 586 22.69 -7.12 -22.66
C SER A 586 22.08 -8.33 -23.36
N ILE A 587 20.82 -8.63 -23.02
CA ILE A 587 20.01 -9.67 -23.66
C ILE A 587 18.70 -9.01 -24.09
N PRO A 588 18.23 -9.16 -25.34
CA PRO A 588 16.92 -8.66 -25.73
C PRO A 588 15.83 -9.20 -24.80
N TYR A 589 14.96 -8.34 -24.29
CA TYR A 589 13.88 -8.74 -23.38
C TYR A 589 12.67 -9.24 -24.19
N THR A 590 12.80 -10.45 -24.75
CA THR A 590 11.73 -11.14 -25.50
C THR A 590 11.72 -12.62 -25.16
N LEU A 591 10.56 -13.28 -25.29
CA LEU A 591 10.45 -14.72 -25.01
C LEU A 591 11.43 -15.55 -25.86
N GLU A 592 11.56 -15.22 -27.14
CA GLU A 592 12.48 -15.92 -28.04
C GLU A 592 13.95 -15.80 -27.59
N ALA A 593 14.39 -14.61 -27.16
CA ALA A 593 15.75 -14.39 -26.71
C ALA A 593 16.03 -15.10 -25.39
N LEU A 594 15.07 -15.13 -24.47
CA LEU A 594 15.18 -15.86 -23.21
C LEU A 594 15.25 -17.38 -23.44
N LEU A 595 14.40 -17.95 -24.31
CA LEU A 595 14.49 -19.36 -24.67
C LEU A 595 15.83 -19.68 -25.36
N ARG A 596 16.29 -18.82 -26.28
CA ARG A 596 17.62 -18.96 -26.89
C ARG A 596 18.74 -18.98 -25.83
N ALA A 597 18.69 -18.08 -24.85
CA ALA A 597 19.64 -18.04 -23.74
C ALA A 597 19.63 -19.36 -22.95
N CYS A 598 18.45 -19.93 -22.69
CA CYS A 598 18.30 -21.23 -22.01
C CYS A 598 18.95 -22.39 -22.80
N ALA A 599 18.99 -22.33 -24.13
CA ALA A 599 19.70 -23.32 -24.94
C ALA A 599 21.21 -23.06 -25.03
N GLN A 600 21.66 -21.82 -24.86
CA GLN A 600 23.05 -21.40 -25.06
C GLN A 600 23.91 -21.42 -23.80
N TYR A 601 23.34 -21.01 -22.67
CA TYR A 601 24.10 -20.76 -21.44
C TYR A 601 24.35 -22.04 -20.62
N GLU A 602 25.38 -21.99 -19.78
CA GLU A 602 25.73 -23.08 -18.86
C GLU A 602 24.76 -23.10 -17.67
N LEU A 603 24.45 -24.29 -17.16
CA LEU A 603 23.65 -24.42 -15.95
C LEU A 603 24.49 -24.11 -14.70
N SER A 604 23.92 -23.32 -13.80
CA SER A 604 24.37 -23.27 -12.41
C SER A 604 23.87 -24.52 -11.69
N VAL A 605 24.80 -25.37 -11.24
CA VAL A 605 24.50 -26.65 -10.59
C VAL A 605 25.25 -26.78 -9.27
N THR A 606 24.73 -27.59 -8.36
CA THR A 606 25.43 -27.89 -7.09
C THR A 606 26.80 -28.55 -7.34
N THR A 607 27.73 -28.41 -6.39
CA THR A 607 29.06 -29.03 -6.50
C THR A 607 29.04 -30.56 -6.61
N THR A 608 27.99 -31.22 -6.11
CA THR A 608 27.77 -32.66 -6.23
C THR A 608 27.28 -33.07 -7.62
N ALA A 609 26.72 -32.17 -8.43
CA ALA A 609 26.21 -32.45 -9.77
C ALA A 609 27.33 -32.58 -10.83
N GLN A 610 28.32 -33.44 -10.61
CA GLN A 610 29.45 -33.67 -11.52
C GLN A 610 29.12 -34.73 -12.60
N PRO A 611 29.65 -34.57 -13.83
CA PRO A 611 29.54 -35.62 -14.85
C PRO A 611 30.29 -36.89 -14.41
N PRO A 612 29.98 -38.06 -15.00
CA PRO A 612 30.78 -39.26 -14.81
C PRO A 612 32.22 -39.07 -15.35
N PRO A 613 33.21 -39.85 -14.88
CA PRO A 613 34.56 -39.84 -15.44
C PRO A 613 34.54 -40.25 -16.91
N PRO A 614 35.57 -39.92 -17.72
CA PRO A 614 35.60 -40.26 -19.14
C PRO A 614 35.31 -41.73 -19.43
N PRO A 615 34.61 -42.05 -20.54
CA PRO A 615 34.27 -43.43 -20.87
C PRO A 615 35.54 -44.26 -21.01
N PRO A 616 35.53 -45.54 -20.58
CA PRO A 616 36.66 -46.42 -20.76
C PRO A 616 36.97 -46.58 -22.25
N THR A 617 38.24 -46.37 -22.63
CA THR A 617 38.67 -46.51 -24.04
C THR A 617 38.31 -47.90 -24.54
N PRO A 618 37.59 -48.06 -25.66
CA PRO A 618 37.29 -49.38 -26.18
C PRO A 618 38.61 -50.09 -26.48
N GLN A 619 38.87 -51.21 -25.79
CA GLN A 619 39.98 -52.09 -26.13
C GLN A 619 39.73 -52.58 -27.55
N ARG A 620 40.40 -51.98 -28.54
CA ARG A 620 40.48 -52.57 -29.88
C ARG A 620 41.11 -53.95 -29.70
N PHE A 621 40.32 -55.01 -29.87
CA PHE A 621 40.87 -56.33 -30.07
C PHE A 621 41.94 -56.23 -31.17
N ARG A 622 43.20 -56.44 -30.80
CA ARG A 622 44.27 -56.60 -31.79
C ARG A 622 43.82 -57.75 -32.68
N ARG A 623 43.56 -57.47 -33.97
CA ARG A 623 43.48 -58.52 -34.98
C ARG A 623 44.73 -59.40 -34.82
N PRO A 624 44.61 -60.74 -34.83
CA PRO A 624 45.78 -61.60 -34.85
C PRO A 624 46.62 -61.25 -36.08
N PRO A 625 47.96 -61.36 -36.01
CA PRO A 625 48.81 -61.10 -37.16
C PRO A 625 48.42 -62.05 -38.30
N ALA A 626 48.22 -61.49 -39.49
CA ALA A 626 47.97 -62.28 -40.69
C ALA A 626 49.20 -63.14 -41.03
N LEU A 627 48.96 -64.41 -41.34
CA LEU A 627 49.96 -65.34 -41.89
C LEU A 627 50.54 -64.80 -43.21
N PRO A 628 51.83 -65.05 -43.50
CA PRO A 628 52.45 -64.56 -44.73
C PRO A 628 52.14 -65.47 -45.92
N GLY A 629 51.73 -64.87 -47.03
CA GLY A 629 51.84 -65.46 -48.37
C GLY A 629 50.55 -65.44 -49.18
N VAL A 630 50.51 -64.59 -50.21
CA VAL A 630 50.34 -64.91 -51.65
C VAL A 630 49.91 -63.64 -52.39
N VAL A 631 50.68 -63.27 -53.40
CA VAL A 631 50.42 -62.24 -54.44
C VAL A 631 49.90 -62.98 -55.67
N PRO A 632 48.89 -62.50 -56.44
CA PRO A 632 49.03 -61.45 -57.47
C PRO A 632 47.85 -60.44 -57.45
N GLY A 633 47.91 -59.19 -57.90
CA GLY A 633 48.54 -58.61 -59.08
C GLY A 633 47.43 -58.09 -60.01
N ILE A 634 47.28 -56.76 -60.13
CA ILE A 634 47.05 -55.96 -61.35
C ILE A 634 46.70 -54.51 -60.95
N ARG A 635 47.25 -53.61 -61.76
CA ARG A 635 47.52 -52.19 -61.58
C ARG A 635 46.53 -51.38 -62.41
N THR A 636 46.00 -50.28 -61.88
CA THR A 636 45.69 -49.07 -62.66
C THR A 636 45.74 -47.83 -61.76
N GLN A 637 46.67 -46.92 -62.05
CA GLN A 637 46.64 -45.51 -61.63
C GLN A 637 45.74 -44.73 -62.60
N PRO A 638 45.20 -43.58 -62.15
CA PRO A 638 45.54 -42.35 -62.87
C PRO A 638 45.84 -41.11 -61.99
N ALA A 639 46.87 -40.39 -62.44
CA ALA A 639 47.17 -38.94 -62.49
C ALA A 639 46.84 -37.96 -61.33
N PRO A 640 47.74 -36.98 -61.06
CA PRO A 640 47.58 -35.98 -60.01
C PRO A 640 46.85 -34.70 -60.50
N PRO A 641 46.15 -33.96 -59.63
CA PRO A 641 45.59 -32.66 -60.02
C PRO A 641 46.61 -31.52 -59.94
N VAL A 642 46.62 -30.76 -61.02
CA VAL A 642 47.34 -29.51 -61.32
C VAL A 642 46.71 -28.33 -60.56
N GLN A 643 47.53 -27.42 -60.00
CA GLN A 643 47.10 -26.09 -59.52
C GLN A 643 47.21 -25.05 -60.65
N PRO A 644 46.29 -24.07 -60.73
CA PRO A 644 46.68 -22.64 -60.59
C PRO A 644 45.54 -21.72 -60.07
N PRO A 645 45.72 -20.38 -59.96
CA PRO A 645 46.84 -19.58 -59.46
C PRO A 645 46.43 -18.66 -58.27
N ARG A 646 47.42 -18.01 -57.62
CA ARG A 646 47.19 -16.91 -56.66
C ARG A 646 46.90 -15.60 -57.39
N SER A 647 45.84 -14.90 -57.00
CA SER A 647 45.69 -13.45 -57.14
C SER A 647 44.92 -12.86 -55.95
N THR A 648 45.44 -11.75 -55.46
CA THR A 648 45.07 -10.91 -54.32
C THR A 648 43.75 -10.16 -54.48
N SER A 649 42.88 -10.19 -53.45
CA SER A 649 42.09 -9.03 -53.01
C SER A 649 41.41 -9.26 -51.64
N GLU A 650 41.81 -8.42 -50.69
CA GLU A 650 41.02 -7.78 -49.61
C GLU A 650 40.13 -8.62 -48.66
N GLN A 651 40.59 -8.66 -47.40
CA GLN A 651 39.77 -8.91 -46.21
C GLN A 651 38.68 -7.84 -46.03
N PRO A 652 37.51 -8.26 -45.52
CA PRO A 652 36.87 -7.56 -44.41
C PRO A 652 36.89 -8.45 -43.16
N GLY A 653 37.38 -7.90 -42.05
CA GLY A 653 37.66 -8.62 -40.81
C GLY A 653 36.45 -9.37 -40.25
N THR A 654 36.58 -10.70 -40.18
CA THR A 654 35.76 -11.56 -39.34
C THR A 654 36.59 -11.94 -38.12
N LEU A 655 36.23 -11.37 -36.97
CA LEU A 655 36.75 -11.74 -35.65
C LEU A 655 36.43 -13.23 -35.40
N GLN A 656 37.44 -14.09 -35.50
CA GLN A 656 37.38 -15.44 -34.94
C GLN A 656 37.46 -15.34 -33.41
N PRO A 657 36.49 -15.88 -32.65
CA PRO A 657 36.70 -16.10 -31.22
C PRO A 657 37.55 -17.36 -31.04
N THR A 658 38.80 -17.15 -30.60
CA THR A 658 39.66 -18.19 -30.04
C THR A 658 38.95 -18.83 -28.84
N PRO A 659 38.89 -20.17 -28.70
CA PRO A 659 38.39 -20.82 -27.49
C PRO A 659 39.28 -20.46 -26.31
N GLY A 660 38.78 -19.58 -25.44
CA GLY A 660 39.41 -19.24 -24.17
C GLY A 660 39.53 -20.49 -23.30
N ALA A 661 40.74 -20.75 -22.82
CA ALA A 661 41.03 -21.76 -21.83
C ALA A 661 40.09 -21.63 -20.62
N ILE A 662 39.58 -22.78 -20.17
CA ILE A 662 38.77 -22.93 -18.96
C ILE A 662 39.60 -22.45 -17.76
N ALA A 663 39.29 -21.27 -17.25
CA ALA A 663 39.76 -20.83 -15.94
C ALA A 663 38.71 -21.26 -14.89
N PRO A 664 39.07 -22.01 -13.84
CA PRO A 664 38.15 -22.28 -12.74
C PRO A 664 37.93 -20.99 -11.96
N VAL A 665 36.67 -20.55 -11.88
CA VAL A 665 36.25 -19.45 -11.00
C VAL A 665 36.52 -19.88 -9.56
N GLY A 666 37.32 -19.07 -8.86
CA GLY A 666 37.66 -19.26 -7.46
C GLY A 666 36.42 -19.13 -6.57
N ALA A 667 35.91 -20.26 -6.11
CA ALA A 667 35.15 -20.37 -4.88
C ALA A 667 35.89 -21.36 -3.98
N SER A 668 36.27 -20.93 -2.78
CA SER A 668 36.79 -21.80 -1.73
C SER A 668 35.80 -22.96 -1.55
N PRO A 669 36.24 -24.24 -1.53
CA PRO A 669 35.31 -25.35 -1.45
C PRO A 669 34.69 -25.37 -0.05
N LYS A 670 33.46 -24.86 0.07
CA LYS A 670 32.51 -25.35 1.09
C LYS A 670 32.50 -26.87 0.94
N THR A 671 32.69 -27.59 2.04
CA THR A 671 32.71 -29.06 2.12
C THR A 671 31.71 -29.68 1.15
N ILE A 672 32.20 -30.47 0.19
CA ILE A 672 31.34 -31.22 -0.75
C ILE A 672 30.46 -32.16 0.11
N GLY A 673 29.14 -31.97 0.05
CA GLY A 673 28.22 -32.75 0.87
C GLY A 673 26.77 -32.45 0.53
N ILE A 674 25.88 -33.37 0.87
CA ILE A 674 24.45 -33.26 0.60
C ILE A 674 23.82 -32.15 1.45
N ASN A 675 23.39 -31.09 0.78
CA ASN A 675 22.66 -29.98 1.36
C ASN A 675 21.48 -29.60 0.45
N PRO A 676 20.43 -28.98 1.00
CA PRO A 676 19.38 -28.40 0.16
C PRO A 676 20.00 -27.46 -0.89
N PRO A 677 19.55 -27.52 -2.17
CA PRO A 677 20.11 -26.67 -3.21
C PRO A 677 19.81 -25.19 -2.95
N GLU A 678 20.85 -24.35 -2.96
CA GLU A 678 20.72 -22.88 -2.88
C GLU A 678 19.86 -22.32 -4.04
N ALA A 679 19.30 -21.11 -3.87
CA ALA A 679 18.34 -20.51 -4.81
C ALA A 679 18.86 -20.45 -6.25
N HIS A 680 20.14 -20.12 -6.43
CA HIS A 680 20.80 -20.04 -7.74
C HIS A 680 21.28 -21.39 -8.30
N HIS A 681 20.92 -22.54 -7.71
CA HIS A 681 21.22 -23.85 -8.28
C HIS A 681 20.01 -24.44 -9.00
N THR A 682 20.28 -25.13 -10.11
CA THR A 682 19.32 -25.98 -10.82
C THR A 682 18.84 -27.10 -9.91
N ALA A 683 17.52 -27.27 -9.83
CA ALA A 683 16.88 -28.25 -8.96
C ALA A 683 15.55 -28.69 -9.59
N LEU A 684 15.46 -29.95 -9.99
CA LEU A 684 14.27 -30.55 -10.58
C LEU A 684 13.65 -31.53 -9.59
N GLU A 685 12.37 -31.38 -9.25
CA GLU A 685 11.65 -32.33 -8.40
C GLU A 685 10.99 -33.41 -9.24
N VAL A 686 11.79 -34.41 -9.62
CA VAL A 686 11.42 -35.49 -10.54
C VAL A 686 12.05 -36.80 -10.05
N PRO A 687 11.29 -37.71 -9.42
CA PRO A 687 9.87 -37.63 -9.04
C PRO A 687 9.63 -36.91 -7.70
N TYR A 688 8.37 -36.92 -7.21
CA TYR A 688 7.93 -36.27 -5.97
C TYR A 688 8.92 -36.42 -4.82
N ARG A 689 9.29 -35.29 -4.20
CA ARG A 689 10.27 -35.14 -3.11
C ARG A 689 11.69 -35.62 -3.39
N LEU A 690 12.02 -36.03 -4.62
CA LEU A 690 13.40 -36.32 -5.03
C LEU A 690 13.92 -35.15 -5.89
N ILE A 691 14.90 -34.43 -5.36
CA ILE A 691 15.51 -33.33 -6.10
C ILE A 691 16.71 -33.85 -6.87
N VAL A 692 16.62 -33.76 -8.20
CA VAL A 692 17.67 -34.13 -9.14
C VAL A 692 18.24 -32.90 -9.83
N SER A 693 19.50 -32.97 -10.23
CA SER A 693 20.14 -31.96 -11.08
C SER A 693 20.92 -32.65 -12.20
N PRO A 694 20.84 -32.13 -13.44
CA PRO A 694 21.81 -32.48 -14.48
C PRO A 694 23.23 -32.08 -14.08
N SER A 695 24.22 -32.63 -14.79
CA SER A 695 25.61 -32.21 -14.62
C SER A 695 25.88 -30.86 -15.29
N ARG A 696 27.03 -30.24 -14.96
CA ARG A 696 27.50 -29.01 -15.63
C ARG A 696 27.67 -29.13 -17.17
N MET A 697 27.78 -30.36 -17.70
CA MET A 697 27.87 -30.61 -19.15
C MET A 697 26.49 -30.61 -19.84
N ALA A 698 25.41 -30.53 -19.08
CA ALA A 698 24.07 -30.55 -19.63
C ALA A 698 23.78 -29.30 -20.47
N ALA A 699 23.00 -29.51 -21.52
CA ALA A 699 22.36 -28.49 -22.32
C ALA A 699 20.87 -28.81 -22.44
N TRP A 700 20.11 -27.85 -22.95
CA TRP A 700 18.68 -27.99 -23.16
C TRP A 700 18.33 -27.68 -24.61
N VAL A 701 17.48 -28.52 -25.20
CA VAL A 701 17.03 -28.38 -26.60
C VAL A 701 15.52 -28.23 -26.62
N HIS A 702 15.04 -27.13 -27.18
CA HIS A 702 13.62 -26.80 -27.35
C HIS A 702 13.42 -25.94 -28.60
N SER A 703 12.18 -25.86 -29.06
CA SER A 703 11.80 -24.85 -30.06
C SER A 703 11.57 -23.49 -29.38
N ILE A 704 12.04 -22.43 -30.03
CA ILE A 704 11.82 -21.05 -29.58
C ILE A 704 10.45 -20.50 -30.01
N THR A 705 9.81 -21.12 -31.01
CA THR A 705 8.44 -20.83 -31.49
C THR A 705 7.58 -22.09 -31.40
N ALA A 706 6.25 -21.93 -31.39
CA ALA A 706 5.34 -23.07 -31.50
C ALA A 706 5.60 -23.86 -32.80
N VAL A 707 5.49 -25.19 -32.74
CA VAL A 707 5.74 -26.09 -33.87
C VAL A 707 4.45 -26.79 -34.27
N THR A 708 3.89 -26.39 -35.41
CA THR A 708 2.68 -26.99 -35.98
C THR A 708 3.03 -27.89 -37.16
N ARG A 709 2.49 -29.12 -37.16
CA ARG A 709 2.56 -30.06 -38.29
C ARG A 709 1.19 -30.67 -38.52
N ASN A 710 0.72 -30.63 -39.77
CA ASN A 710 -0.57 -31.22 -40.18
C ASN A 710 -1.75 -30.76 -39.30
N GLY A 711 -1.80 -29.46 -38.98
CA GLY A 711 -2.86 -28.87 -38.15
C GLY A 711 -2.81 -29.20 -36.65
N ARG A 712 -1.74 -29.87 -36.17
CA ARG A 712 -1.52 -30.14 -34.75
C ARG A 712 -0.28 -29.42 -34.26
N THR A 713 -0.40 -28.67 -33.18
CA THR A 713 0.74 -28.05 -32.49
C THR A 713 1.21 -28.98 -31.38
N GLU A 714 2.51 -29.25 -31.33
CA GLU A 714 3.08 -30.04 -30.24
C GLU A 714 3.10 -29.25 -28.93
N LEU A 715 2.96 -29.96 -27.80
CA LEU A 715 3.18 -29.37 -26.49
C LEU A 715 4.63 -28.87 -26.39
N TRP A 716 4.80 -27.65 -25.88
CA TRP A 716 6.13 -27.11 -25.63
C TRP A 716 6.88 -28.01 -24.65
N HIS A 717 8.12 -28.31 -25.01
CA HIS A 717 8.98 -29.16 -24.21
C HIS A 717 10.44 -28.75 -24.38
N THR A 718 11.23 -28.94 -23.32
CA THR A 718 12.69 -28.83 -23.38
C THR A 718 13.32 -30.16 -23.01
N ARG A 719 14.32 -30.58 -23.80
CA ARG A 719 14.92 -31.91 -23.73
C ARG A 719 16.33 -31.84 -23.19
N LEU A 720 16.64 -32.71 -22.24
CA LEU A 720 17.99 -32.82 -21.70
C LEU A 720 18.95 -33.31 -22.80
N ALA A 721 20.01 -32.54 -23.00
CA ALA A 721 21.08 -32.81 -23.93
C ALA A 721 22.44 -32.60 -23.25
N VAL A 722 23.52 -32.82 -23.99
CA VAL A 722 24.90 -32.62 -23.53
C VAL A 722 25.61 -31.66 -24.47
N ARG A 723 26.31 -30.67 -23.91
CA ARG A 723 27.20 -29.78 -24.65
C ARG A 723 28.61 -30.38 -24.71
N SER A 724 29.16 -30.49 -25.91
CA SER A 724 30.57 -30.84 -26.12
C SER A 724 31.48 -29.61 -26.02
N GLN A 725 32.78 -29.87 -25.92
CA GLN A 725 33.80 -28.82 -25.86
C GLN A 725 33.84 -27.95 -27.13
N ASP A 726 33.48 -28.51 -28.30
CA ASP A 726 33.37 -27.77 -29.56
C ASP A 726 32.01 -27.04 -29.71
N GLY A 727 31.18 -27.01 -28.66
CA GLY A 727 29.94 -26.25 -28.60
C GLY A 727 28.72 -26.92 -29.25
N ARG A 728 28.89 -28.12 -29.84
CA ARG A 728 27.77 -28.92 -30.36
C ARG A 728 26.93 -29.46 -29.21
N ILE A 729 25.63 -29.67 -29.48
CA ILE A 729 24.68 -30.19 -28.49
C ILE A 729 24.16 -31.55 -28.96
N PHE A 730 24.08 -32.52 -28.05
CA PHE A 730 23.69 -33.89 -28.33
C PHE A 730 22.52 -34.30 -27.42
N ASP A 731 21.37 -34.60 -28.01
CA ASP A 731 20.19 -35.08 -27.27
C ASP A 731 20.01 -36.61 -27.34
N GLY A 732 21.08 -37.31 -27.71
CA GLY A 732 21.17 -38.76 -27.93
C GLY A 732 20.57 -39.30 -29.23
N ARG A 733 19.92 -38.48 -30.04
CA ARG A 733 19.53 -38.85 -31.41
C ARG A 733 20.06 -37.87 -32.45
N TYR A 734 20.05 -36.58 -32.13
CA TYR A 734 20.41 -35.51 -33.03
C TYR A 734 21.64 -34.77 -32.50
N ILE A 735 22.49 -34.36 -33.43
CA ILE A 735 23.57 -33.41 -33.19
C ILE A 735 23.08 -32.05 -33.65
N TYR A 736 23.15 -31.07 -32.76
CA TYR A 736 22.74 -29.71 -33.01
C TYR A 736 23.94 -28.76 -33.08
N GLY A 737 23.79 -27.72 -33.88
CA GLY A 737 24.70 -26.60 -33.93
C GLY A 737 23.96 -25.29 -34.18
N TRP A 738 24.63 -24.19 -33.84
CA TRP A 738 24.11 -22.84 -34.03
C TRP A 738 24.27 -22.41 -35.49
N VAL A 739 23.15 -22.05 -36.12
CA VAL A 739 23.11 -21.49 -37.47
C VAL A 739 22.18 -20.28 -37.44
N GLN A 740 22.72 -19.09 -37.69
CA GLN A 740 21.96 -17.82 -37.63
C GLN A 740 21.17 -17.68 -36.33
N ASP A 741 21.85 -17.84 -35.18
CA ASP A 741 21.27 -17.73 -33.83
C ASP A 741 20.10 -18.67 -33.52
N ARG A 742 19.95 -19.74 -34.30
CA ARG A 742 18.99 -20.82 -34.04
C ARG A 742 19.71 -22.15 -33.94
N LEU A 743 19.26 -22.96 -32.99
CA LEU A 743 19.77 -24.32 -32.83
C LEU A 743 19.13 -25.21 -33.91
N LYS A 744 19.93 -25.71 -34.85
CA LYS A 744 19.48 -26.58 -35.95
C LYS A 744 20.11 -27.96 -35.85
N VAL A 745 19.37 -28.96 -36.32
CA VAL A 745 19.90 -30.32 -36.49
C VAL A 745 20.94 -30.30 -37.60
N LEU A 746 22.16 -30.72 -37.29
CA LEU A 746 23.25 -30.89 -38.23
C LEU A 746 23.31 -32.33 -38.78
N SER A 747 23.09 -33.31 -37.90
CA SER A 747 23.09 -34.73 -38.28
C SER A 747 22.30 -35.58 -37.28
N VAL A 748 22.02 -36.81 -37.68
CA VAL A 748 21.34 -37.83 -36.87
C VAL A 748 22.36 -38.92 -36.53
N LEU A 749 22.44 -39.29 -35.26
CA LEU A 749 23.19 -40.45 -34.80
C LEU A 749 22.40 -41.71 -35.12
N THR A 750 23.01 -42.61 -35.90
CA THR A 750 22.43 -43.91 -36.26
C THR A 750 22.89 -45.05 -35.35
N ASP A 751 24.03 -44.88 -34.67
CA ASP A 751 24.59 -45.87 -33.77
C ASP A 751 24.22 -45.56 -32.31
N GLU A 752 23.66 -46.54 -31.61
CA GLU A 752 23.30 -46.45 -30.18
C GLU A 752 24.45 -46.84 -29.25
N ASP A 753 25.72 -46.52 -29.59
CA ASP A 753 26.87 -46.83 -28.73
C ASP A 753 26.70 -46.13 -27.36
N PRO A 754 26.55 -46.89 -26.25
CA PRO A 754 26.38 -46.31 -24.91
C PRO A 754 27.57 -45.48 -24.44
N ASN A 755 28.75 -45.66 -25.05
CA ASN A 755 29.96 -44.90 -24.76
C ASN A 755 30.11 -43.67 -25.67
N SER A 756 29.20 -43.46 -26.62
CA SER A 756 29.16 -42.22 -27.40
C SER A 756 28.95 -41.02 -26.47
N PHE A 757 29.67 -39.93 -26.76
CA PHE A 757 29.73 -38.74 -25.90
C PHE A 757 28.35 -38.27 -25.43
N GLY A 758 27.39 -38.13 -26.36
CA GLY A 758 26.06 -37.62 -26.06
C GLY A 758 25.22 -38.55 -25.19
N ILE A 759 25.40 -39.87 -25.28
CA ILE A 759 24.67 -40.84 -24.45
C ILE A 759 25.33 -40.97 -23.08
N TYR A 760 26.66 -41.06 -23.05
CA TYR A 760 27.44 -41.32 -21.85
C TYR A 760 27.36 -40.20 -20.81
N TYR A 761 27.43 -38.93 -21.24
CA TYR A 761 27.42 -37.79 -20.32
C TYR A 761 26.01 -37.26 -19.99
N ARG A 762 24.96 -37.76 -20.65
CA ARG A 762 23.57 -37.34 -20.41
C ARG A 762 23.04 -38.01 -19.14
N THR A 763 23.27 -37.32 -18.04
CA THR A 763 23.15 -37.88 -16.70
C THR A 763 22.52 -36.88 -15.74
N LEU A 764 21.87 -37.41 -14.71
CA LEU A 764 21.39 -36.67 -13.54
C LEU A 764 22.08 -37.20 -12.29
N ARG A 765 21.97 -36.44 -11.20
CA ARG A 765 22.22 -36.90 -9.84
C ARG A 765 21.09 -36.51 -8.93
N ALA A 766 20.73 -37.37 -7.98
CA ALA A 766 19.81 -37.00 -6.91
C ALA A 766 20.59 -36.21 -5.85
N ILE A 767 20.44 -34.89 -5.88
CA ILE A 767 21.24 -33.97 -5.08
C ILE A 767 20.64 -33.75 -3.69
N TRP A 768 19.34 -33.97 -3.49
CA TRP A 768 18.70 -33.76 -2.20
C TRP A 768 17.30 -34.39 -2.08
N THR A 769 16.84 -34.61 -0.84
CA THR A 769 15.45 -34.94 -0.52
C THR A 769 15.07 -34.35 0.85
N PRO A 770 13.82 -33.86 1.05
CA PRO A 770 13.38 -33.35 2.35
C PRO A 770 13.53 -34.40 3.45
N GLY A 771 14.18 -34.04 4.55
CA GLY A 771 14.42 -34.93 5.71
C GLY A 771 15.70 -35.75 5.64
N TYR A 772 16.58 -35.52 4.64
CA TYR A 772 17.83 -36.27 4.47
C TYR A 772 18.70 -36.38 5.74
N LYS A 773 18.80 -35.31 6.54
CA LYS A 773 19.62 -35.29 7.77
C LYS A 773 18.89 -35.74 9.05
N SER A 774 17.56 -35.85 9.04
CA SER A 774 16.74 -35.93 10.26
C SER A 774 16.00 -37.26 10.48
N ARG A 775 16.35 -38.32 9.73
CA ARG A 775 15.58 -39.57 9.61
C ARG A 775 14.24 -39.30 8.88
N PRO A 776 13.83 -40.13 7.91
CA PRO A 776 12.66 -39.84 7.09
C PRO A 776 11.38 -39.70 7.95
N ALA A 777 10.58 -38.67 7.69
CA ALA A 777 9.25 -38.55 8.28
C ALA A 777 8.36 -39.71 7.76
N PRO A 778 7.37 -40.18 8.53
CA PRO A 778 6.41 -41.15 8.01
C PRO A 778 5.70 -40.57 6.78
N SER A 779 5.70 -41.31 5.67
CA SER A 779 4.99 -40.92 4.45
C SER A 779 3.48 -40.79 4.73
N PRO A 780 2.78 -39.77 4.20
CA PRO A 780 1.34 -39.60 4.43
C PRO A 780 0.48 -40.72 3.81
N PHE A 781 1.06 -41.48 2.88
CA PHE A 781 0.49 -42.67 2.24
C PHE A 781 1.60 -43.50 1.56
N GLU A 782 1.29 -44.75 1.18
CA GLU A 782 2.20 -45.62 0.42
C GLU A 782 2.32 -45.16 -1.04
N SER A 783 3.50 -45.14 -1.64
CA SER A 783 3.71 -44.66 -3.03
C SER A 783 4.87 -45.40 -3.70
N SER A 784 5.07 -45.23 -5.01
CA SER A 784 6.11 -45.91 -5.79
C SER A 784 7.54 -45.75 -5.27
N LEU A 785 7.83 -44.61 -4.61
CA LEU A 785 9.06 -44.40 -3.84
C LEU A 785 8.69 -43.94 -2.44
N ASP A 786 9.13 -44.65 -1.41
CA ASP A 786 9.02 -44.19 -0.03
C ASP A 786 10.19 -43.24 0.34
N ASP A 787 10.11 -42.62 1.52
CA ASP A 787 11.13 -41.66 1.96
C ASP A 787 12.50 -42.33 2.17
N ASN A 788 12.54 -43.63 2.52
CA ASN A 788 13.79 -44.38 2.61
C ASN A 788 14.42 -44.62 1.23
N SER A 789 13.62 -44.97 0.23
CA SER A 789 14.05 -45.12 -1.16
C SER A 789 14.66 -43.82 -1.68
N ARG A 790 13.98 -42.68 -1.47
CA ARG A 790 14.51 -41.36 -1.84
C ARG A 790 15.83 -41.06 -1.15
N HIS A 791 15.91 -41.29 0.17
CA HIS A 791 17.14 -41.09 0.93
C HIS A 791 18.29 -41.97 0.40
N GLN A 792 18.03 -43.24 0.09
CA GLN A 792 19.02 -44.15 -0.48
C GLN A 792 19.48 -43.70 -1.86
N ILE A 793 18.56 -43.27 -2.74
CA ILE A 793 18.92 -42.75 -4.07
C ILE A 793 19.82 -41.51 -3.94
N VAL A 794 19.48 -40.56 -3.05
CA VAL A 794 20.33 -39.39 -2.77
C VAL A 794 21.68 -39.79 -2.18
N ARG A 795 21.73 -40.74 -1.24
CA ARG A 795 23.01 -41.20 -0.68
C ARG A 795 23.87 -41.89 -1.74
N LEU A 796 23.30 -42.77 -2.56
CA LEU A 796 24.05 -43.57 -3.52
C LEU A 796 24.47 -42.78 -4.76
N THR A 797 23.70 -41.75 -5.15
CA THR A 797 23.92 -40.97 -6.39
C THR A 797 24.12 -39.47 -6.21
N GLY A 798 23.95 -38.95 -4.98
CA GLY A 798 24.28 -37.61 -4.48
C GLY A 798 25.53 -37.44 -3.55
N ASP A 799 25.87 -38.43 -2.71
CA ASP A 799 26.88 -38.28 -1.63
C ASP A 799 28.33 -38.56 -2.06
N PRO A 800 29.24 -37.56 -2.00
CA PRO A 800 30.67 -37.72 -2.35
C PRO A 800 31.43 -38.68 -1.44
N MET A 801 30.89 -39.03 -0.27
CA MET A 801 31.51 -40.00 0.65
C MET A 801 31.28 -41.46 0.24
N THR A 802 30.42 -41.70 -0.76
CA THR A 802 30.14 -43.06 -1.28
C THR A 802 31.29 -43.53 -2.18
N LYS A 803 31.72 -44.79 -2.04
CA LYS A 803 32.73 -45.39 -2.91
C LYS A 803 32.26 -45.37 -4.39
N ASP A 804 33.17 -45.00 -5.29
CA ASP A 804 32.93 -44.89 -6.73
C ASP A 804 31.81 -43.88 -7.07
N TRP A 805 31.61 -42.90 -6.18
CA TRP A 805 30.64 -41.81 -6.25
C TRP A 805 30.49 -41.19 -7.64
N THR A 806 31.62 -40.89 -8.28
CA THR A 806 31.65 -40.21 -9.59
C THR A 806 31.02 -41.05 -10.69
N GLU A 807 31.04 -42.38 -10.58
CA GLU A 807 30.43 -43.32 -11.53
C GLU A 807 28.94 -43.58 -11.24
N ARG A 808 28.48 -43.34 -10.01
CA ARG A 808 27.09 -43.58 -9.56
C ARG A 808 26.15 -42.45 -10.00
N VAL A 809 25.98 -42.30 -11.30
CA VAL A 809 25.07 -41.33 -11.94
C VAL A 809 23.75 -41.98 -12.35
N ILE A 810 22.70 -41.17 -12.42
CA ILE A 810 21.42 -41.58 -13.02
C ILE A 810 21.55 -41.38 -14.52
N ARG A 811 21.63 -42.47 -15.30
CA ARG A 811 21.66 -42.39 -16.76
C ARG A 811 20.28 -42.03 -17.30
N VAL A 812 20.24 -41.11 -18.25
CA VAL A 812 19.00 -40.65 -18.87
C VAL A 812 18.98 -41.05 -20.33
N ASN A 813 17.94 -41.76 -20.75
CA ASN A 813 17.69 -42.07 -22.17
C ASN A 813 16.99 -40.90 -22.85
N ARG A 814 15.92 -40.39 -22.25
CA ARG A 814 15.24 -39.14 -22.59
C ARG A 814 14.74 -38.52 -21.30
N LEU A 815 14.86 -37.21 -21.19
CA LEU A 815 14.17 -36.41 -20.18
C LEU A 815 13.61 -35.20 -20.90
N MET A 816 12.30 -34.99 -20.79
CA MET A 816 11.64 -33.80 -21.27
C MET A 816 10.96 -33.09 -20.10
N LEU A 817 11.07 -31.77 -20.05
CA LEU A 817 10.30 -30.94 -19.12
C LEU A 817 9.23 -30.19 -19.91
N THR A 818 8.00 -30.20 -19.39
CA THR A 818 6.83 -29.58 -20.04
C THR A 818 6.01 -28.81 -19.00
N SER A 819 5.00 -28.07 -19.45
CA SER A 819 4.01 -27.46 -18.55
C SER A 819 3.11 -28.48 -17.85
N LEU A 820 3.01 -29.72 -18.36
CA LEU A 820 2.16 -30.79 -17.81
C LEU A 820 2.92 -31.81 -16.95
N GLY A 821 4.24 -31.69 -16.85
CA GLY A 821 5.09 -32.63 -16.11
C GLY A 821 6.36 -33.03 -16.85
N ALA A 822 7.24 -33.74 -16.16
CA ALA A 822 8.42 -34.34 -16.76
C ALA A 822 8.13 -35.72 -17.36
N TRP A 823 8.83 -36.06 -18.45
CA TRP A 823 8.70 -37.32 -19.22
C TRP A 823 10.03 -38.01 -19.43
#